data_AF-A0A813EGV1-F1
#
_entry.id   AF-A0A813EGV1-F1
#
_cell.length_a   1.000
_cell.length_b   1.000
_cell.length_c   1.000
_cell.angle_alpha   90.00
_cell.angle_beta   90.00
_cell.angle_gamma   90.00
#
_symmetry.space_group_name_H-M   'P 1'
#
loop_
_entity.id
_entity.type
_entity.pdbx_description
1 polymer ?
#
loop_
_entity_poly.entity_id
_entity_poly.type
_entity_poly.pdbx_seq_one_letter_code
_entity_poly.pdbx_strand_id
1 'polypeptide(L)'
;MAAAINRFDRQLTDLINGNNVTGVLGAPTEIVGGGLKIVLSLWTPFKALLEDNVDTFRDASSQDKEVILKALAPGNIGVLKSSNKVVGQTVDAAKAANSPVAGLVVDIAGRQRMLIQKMCKETLFIALGFNVASFLASLKGTSSLFRSSHSGVSLGAPWAGVPELTAMCTIQVMCDVTYAWQVFKPSVDQILGGDSDADSQRIASQETPTIAITSNPLFAAQVAAVKLFVKDDGSCKPLASIDSSQWSFLLNNVGKQRFLGQQVTQLFMQIANGVDVQDSKVALSVNIATTTELLRSLIEGSRVNEIPPPPTQAITDKMMLVYEVWRELRAELQAAVDLGKTDSLTVAQVARQSRKTLVAISLATDSYEEAALQSTPSLPSHVINMAGRQRMLFQKISKEASMIAYGEDVAGNWVALNSSRDMFTEAHWVLLLGKLADSKRPAIIRTTDVCVIQQMKLVADTYGKLEQAALQTASGNVAAIEDLIKLSPVAFSAMNTAVGFYTSGSASCGALDISFAEWTAVIREIGHLRMLSQKASTEFLLVAFAKYSGNGNSTTADRIALNATITGMHLSLKKLKFGAGVDKIPAAPTQGMVDYVFAVDGMSSSFIQALEADDGSAVASASQTMLVATEKLMTMYMEAAEKSDPTVPGNRMDMASRQLALAETMVKEALLLRLGFDTSRGEKLDLAIASFAASQRHLQYGGNGVAEVIRQRQDLLYQSYLVDQLWI
;
A
#
# COMPACT_ATOMS: atom_id res chain seq x y z
N MET A 1 -49.84 11.83 -7.50
CA MET A 1 -50.18 11.41 -8.88
C MET A 1 -50.57 12.58 -9.77
N ALA A 2 -51.59 13.37 -9.41
CA ALA A 2 -52.06 14.53 -10.19
C ALA A 2 -50.94 15.50 -10.61
N ALA A 3 -50.00 15.82 -9.71
CA ALA A 3 -48.85 16.67 -10.03
C ALA A 3 -47.93 16.08 -11.12
N ALA A 4 -47.78 14.75 -11.20
CA ALA A 4 -46.97 14.08 -12.23
C ALA A 4 -47.69 14.07 -13.59
N ILE A 5 -48.99 13.80 -13.59
CA ILE A 5 -49.87 13.88 -14.78
C ILE A 5 -49.83 15.30 -15.36
N ASN A 6 -50.06 16.32 -14.53
CA ASN A 6 -50.01 17.73 -14.95
C ASN A 6 -48.62 18.18 -15.40
N ARG A 7 -47.55 17.54 -14.90
CA ARG A 7 -46.19 17.82 -15.37
C ARG A 7 -45.97 17.21 -16.76
N PHE A 8 -46.41 15.97 -16.97
CA PHE A 8 -46.29 15.31 -18.27
C PHE A 8 -47.11 16.03 -19.34
N ASP A 9 -48.36 16.42 -19.05
CA ASP A 9 -49.21 17.19 -19.95
C ASP A 9 -48.56 18.49 -20.41
N ARG A 10 -48.06 19.28 -19.45
CA ARG A 10 -47.39 20.54 -19.75
C ARG A 10 -46.15 20.32 -20.58
N GLN A 11 -45.29 19.37 -20.21
CA GLN A 11 -44.05 19.09 -20.96
C GLN A 11 -44.33 18.57 -22.37
N LEU A 12 -45.32 17.71 -22.55
CA LEU A 12 -45.71 17.22 -23.88
C LEU A 12 -46.27 18.37 -24.74
N THR A 13 -47.10 19.24 -24.14
CA THR A 13 -47.64 20.43 -24.82
C THR A 13 -46.52 21.39 -25.23
N ASP A 14 -45.58 21.67 -24.32
CA ASP A 14 -44.42 22.51 -24.56
C ASP A 14 -43.53 21.91 -25.66
N LEU A 15 -43.34 20.59 -25.71
CA LEU A 15 -42.56 19.92 -26.77
C LEU A 15 -43.26 19.96 -28.14
N ILE A 16 -44.60 19.95 -28.18
CA ILE A 16 -45.36 20.05 -29.43
C ILE A 16 -45.34 21.49 -29.94
N ASN A 17 -45.68 22.45 -29.09
CA ASN A 17 -45.97 23.83 -29.49
C ASN A 17 -44.80 24.80 -29.30
N GLY A 18 -43.81 24.43 -28.49
CA GLY A 18 -42.81 25.35 -27.96
C GLY A 18 -43.32 26.17 -26.79
N ASN A 19 -42.42 26.64 -25.95
CA ASN A 19 -42.70 27.52 -24.83
C ASN A 19 -41.50 28.42 -24.53
N ASN A 20 -41.63 29.71 -24.87
CA ASN A 20 -40.57 30.70 -24.70
C ASN A 20 -40.27 31.02 -23.23
N VAL A 21 -41.22 30.80 -22.31
CA VAL A 21 -41.03 31.03 -20.87
C VAL A 21 -40.15 29.95 -20.25
N THR A 22 -40.33 28.70 -20.68
CA THR A 22 -39.53 27.56 -20.20
C THR A 22 -38.32 27.26 -21.08
N GLY A 23 -38.15 28.00 -22.18
CA GLY A 23 -37.05 27.82 -23.14
C GLY A 23 -37.14 26.52 -23.94
N VAL A 24 -38.32 25.89 -23.99
CA VAL A 24 -38.56 24.65 -24.74
C VAL A 24 -38.86 25.01 -26.19
N LEU A 25 -38.06 24.50 -27.12
CA LEU A 25 -38.34 24.61 -28.54
C LEU A 25 -39.48 23.65 -28.91
N GLY A 26 -40.40 24.12 -29.74
CA GLY A 26 -41.43 23.25 -30.33
C GLY A 26 -40.81 22.21 -31.27
N ALA A 27 -41.64 21.31 -31.77
CA ALA A 27 -41.18 20.19 -32.59
C ALA A 27 -40.32 20.69 -33.78
N PRO A 28 -39.03 20.29 -33.87
CA PRO A 28 -38.10 20.86 -34.85
C PRO A 28 -38.37 20.41 -36.29
N THR A 29 -39.14 19.34 -36.48
CA THR A 29 -39.55 18.82 -37.80
C THR A 29 -40.96 18.27 -37.74
N GLU A 30 -41.61 18.14 -38.91
CA GLU A 30 -42.92 17.49 -39.02
C GLU A 30 -42.91 16.04 -38.52
N ILE A 31 -41.81 15.31 -38.73
CA ILE A 31 -41.65 13.93 -38.26
C ILE A 31 -41.69 13.88 -36.72
N VAL A 32 -40.96 14.77 -36.05
CA VAL A 32 -40.96 14.87 -34.58
C VAL A 32 -42.33 15.31 -34.07
N GLY A 33 -42.95 16.30 -34.72
CA GLY A 33 -44.29 16.78 -34.37
C GLY A 33 -45.37 15.69 -34.53
N GLY A 34 -45.31 14.92 -35.62
CA GLY A 34 -46.17 13.75 -35.84
C GLY A 34 -45.95 12.68 -34.77
N GLY A 35 -44.71 12.40 -34.40
CA GLY A 35 -44.38 11.48 -33.31
C GLY A 35 -44.94 11.95 -31.96
N LEU A 36 -44.79 13.22 -31.60
CA LEU A 36 -45.35 13.79 -30.36
C LEU A 36 -46.88 13.77 -30.35
N LYS A 37 -47.54 13.97 -31.50
CA LYS A 37 -49.00 13.80 -31.62
C LYS A 37 -49.43 12.35 -31.40
N ILE A 38 -48.65 11.37 -31.83
CA ILE A 38 -48.89 9.96 -31.51
C ILE A 38 -48.75 9.74 -29.99
N VAL A 39 -47.71 10.29 -29.36
CA VAL A 39 -47.56 10.24 -27.88
C VAL A 39 -48.78 10.84 -27.20
N LEU A 40 -49.26 12.00 -27.65
CA LEU A 40 -50.47 12.63 -27.12
C LEU A 40 -51.70 11.73 -27.28
N SER A 41 -51.90 11.12 -28.45
CA SER A 41 -53.03 10.22 -28.70
C SER A 41 -53.05 8.98 -27.80
N LEU A 42 -51.87 8.49 -27.41
CA LEU A 42 -51.72 7.37 -26.48
C LEU A 42 -51.82 7.82 -25.02
N TRP A 43 -51.32 9.02 -24.72
CA TRP A 43 -51.34 9.61 -23.39
C TRP A 43 -52.75 9.97 -22.95
N THR A 44 -53.60 10.54 -23.81
CA THR A 44 -54.96 10.94 -23.44
C THR A 44 -55.80 9.81 -22.80
N PRO A 45 -55.99 8.65 -23.45
CA PRO A 45 -56.74 7.55 -22.83
C PRO A 45 -56.00 6.94 -21.61
N PHE A 46 -54.66 6.95 -21.62
CA PHE A 46 -53.89 6.45 -20.48
C PHE A 46 -54.02 7.38 -19.26
N LYS A 47 -54.01 8.70 -19.46
CA LYS A 47 -54.25 9.72 -18.44
C LYS A 47 -55.63 9.54 -17.81
N ALA A 48 -56.68 9.43 -18.63
CA ALA A 48 -58.03 9.21 -18.13
C ALA A 48 -58.09 7.95 -17.25
N LEU A 49 -57.52 6.83 -17.71
CA LEU A 49 -57.42 5.60 -16.91
C LEU A 49 -56.71 5.83 -15.57
N LEU A 50 -55.64 6.62 -15.53
CA LEU A 50 -54.93 6.95 -14.30
C LEU A 50 -55.76 7.83 -13.36
N GLU A 51 -56.42 8.87 -13.88
CA GLU A 51 -57.24 9.80 -13.09
C GLU A 51 -58.51 9.13 -12.54
N ASP A 52 -59.18 8.31 -13.35
CA ASP A 52 -60.42 7.63 -12.96
C ASP A 52 -60.21 6.58 -11.85
N ASN A 53 -58.98 6.07 -11.70
CA ASN A 53 -58.70 4.92 -10.83
C ASN A 53 -57.73 5.21 -9.67
N VAL A 54 -57.08 6.38 -9.62
CA VAL A 54 -56.03 6.64 -8.62
C VAL A 54 -56.52 6.54 -7.17
N ASP A 55 -57.72 7.03 -6.89
CA ASP A 55 -58.27 7.06 -5.53
C ASP A 55 -59.10 5.82 -5.20
N THR A 56 -59.58 5.09 -6.21
CA THR A 56 -60.53 3.98 -6.07
C THR A 56 -59.88 2.60 -6.22
N PHE A 57 -58.70 2.50 -6.84
CA PHE A 57 -58.04 1.22 -7.14
C PHE A 57 -57.78 0.38 -5.88
N ARG A 58 -57.44 1.01 -4.76
CA ARG A 58 -57.14 0.30 -3.51
C ARG A 58 -58.34 -0.52 -3.01
N ASP A 59 -59.52 0.07 -3.09
CA ASP A 59 -60.77 -0.48 -2.55
C ASP A 59 -61.56 -1.29 -3.60
N ALA A 60 -61.10 -1.29 -4.86
CA ALA A 60 -61.70 -2.05 -5.95
C ALA A 60 -61.65 -3.56 -5.72
N SER A 61 -62.63 -4.28 -6.29
CA SER A 61 -62.69 -5.75 -6.26
C SER A 61 -61.49 -6.37 -6.99
N SER A 62 -61.16 -7.63 -6.71
CA SER A 62 -60.08 -8.33 -7.40
C SER A 62 -60.27 -8.37 -8.92
N GLN A 63 -61.52 -8.53 -9.37
CA GLN A 63 -61.88 -8.53 -10.78
C GLN A 63 -61.64 -7.16 -11.42
N ASP A 64 -62.07 -6.08 -10.75
CA ASP A 64 -61.88 -4.71 -11.26
C ASP A 64 -60.39 -4.33 -11.29
N LYS A 65 -59.63 -4.71 -10.25
CA LYS A 65 -58.17 -4.54 -10.22
C LYS A 65 -57.51 -5.20 -11.41
N GLU A 66 -57.89 -6.44 -11.74
CA GLU A 66 -57.35 -7.15 -12.89
C GLU A 66 -57.68 -6.44 -14.22
N VAL A 67 -58.91 -5.97 -14.39
CA VAL A 67 -59.33 -5.21 -15.58
C VAL A 67 -58.52 -3.91 -15.71
N ILE A 68 -58.36 -3.16 -14.63
CA ILE A 68 -57.60 -1.91 -14.60
C ILE A 68 -56.13 -2.19 -14.95
N LEU A 69 -55.50 -3.20 -14.34
CA LEU A 69 -54.10 -3.55 -14.60
C LEU A 69 -53.86 -4.04 -16.04
N LYS A 70 -54.81 -4.79 -16.62
CA LYS A 70 -54.79 -5.21 -18.04
C LYS A 70 -54.83 -4.02 -19.00
N ALA A 71 -55.49 -2.92 -18.64
CA ALA A 71 -55.48 -1.69 -19.43
C ALA A 71 -54.23 -0.83 -19.16
N LEU A 72 -53.78 -0.75 -17.90
CA LEU A 72 -52.72 0.14 -17.45
C LEU A 72 -51.35 -0.27 -18.00
N ALA A 73 -51.03 -1.57 -17.97
CA ALA A 73 -49.76 -2.09 -18.44
C ALA A 73 -49.45 -1.78 -19.93
N PRO A 74 -50.32 -2.13 -20.90
CA PRO A 74 -50.07 -1.83 -22.31
C PRO A 74 -50.17 -0.33 -22.60
N GLY A 75 -51.06 0.42 -21.93
CA GLY A 75 -51.15 1.87 -22.07
C GLY A 75 -49.82 2.57 -21.74
N ASN A 76 -49.22 2.20 -20.60
CA ASN A 76 -47.91 2.72 -20.21
C ASN A 76 -46.79 2.36 -21.20
N ILE A 77 -46.76 1.10 -21.68
CA ILE A 77 -45.75 0.64 -22.64
C ILE A 77 -45.89 1.37 -23.98
N GLY A 78 -47.12 1.62 -24.44
CA GLY A 78 -47.40 2.35 -25.67
C GLY A 78 -46.87 3.78 -25.63
N VAL A 79 -47.15 4.50 -24.54
CA VAL A 79 -46.63 5.86 -24.31
C VAL A 79 -45.11 5.84 -24.26
N LEU A 80 -44.50 4.93 -23.50
CA LEU A 80 -43.03 4.83 -23.39
C LEU A 80 -42.35 4.54 -24.73
N LYS A 81 -42.83 3.56 -25.49
CA LYS A 81 -42.25 3.21 -26.81
C LYS A 81 -42.33 4.37 -27.79
N SER A 82 -43.47 5.06 -27.82
CA SER A 82 -43.67 6.21 -28.72
C SER A 82 -42.80 7.40 -28.29
N SER A 83 -42.69 7.67 -26.99
CA SER A 83 -41.79 8.72 -26.47
C SER A 83 -40.33 8.43 -26.80
N ASN A 84 -39.86 7.19 -26.65
CA ASN A 84 -38.49 6.81 -27.04
C ASN A 84 -38.25 6.97 -28.55
N LYS A 85 -39.25 6.64 -29.38
CA LYS A 85 -39.18 6.87 -30.83
C LYS A 85 -39.04 8.36 -31.16
N VAL A 86 -39.81 9.22 -30.48
CA VAL A 86 -39.71 10.67 -30.62
C VAL A 86 -38.32 11.18 -30.24
N VAL A 87 -37.72 10.69 -29.15
CA VAL A 87 -36.34 11.07 -28.77
C VAL A 87 -35.36 10.75 -29.91
N GLY A 88 -35.45 9.56 -30.51
CA GLY A 88 -34.63 9.20 -31.67
C GLY A 88 -34.84 10.13 -32.86
N GLN A 89 -36.10 10.42 -33.21
CA GLN A 89 -36.45 11.35 -34.29
C GLN A 89 -35.91 12.77 -34.04
N THR A 90 -35.93 13.24 -32.79
CA THR A 90 -35.38 14.55 -32.41
C THR A 90 -33.87 14.59 -32.56
N VAL A 91 -33.18 13.51 -32.19
CA VAL A 91 -31.73 13.38 -32.40
C VAL A 91 -31.41 13.37 -33.91
N ASP A 92 -32.17 12.65 -34.72
CA ASP A 92 -31.96 12.60 -36.17
C ASP A 92 -32.23 13.95 -36.84
N ALA A 93 -33.28 14.65 -36.40
CA ALA A 93 -33.58 16.01 -36.84
C ALA A 93 -32.45 16.99 -36.51
N ALA A 94 -31.91 16.93 -35.29
CA ALA A 94 -30.80 17.77 -34.88
C ALA A 94 -29.52 17.48 -35.69
N LYS A 95 -29.21 16.19 -35.95
CA LYS A 95 -28.10 15.80 -36.85
C LYS A 95 -28.28 16.35 -38.26
N ALA A 96 -29.48 16.22 -38.84
CA ALA A 96 -29.80 16.74 -40.16
C ALA A 96 -29.65 18.26 -40.26
N ALA A 97 -29.91 18.97 -39.15
CA ALA A 97 -29.74 20.41 -39.03
C ALA A 97 -28.29 20.84 -38.67
N ASN A 98 -27.30 19.94 -38.70
CA ASN A 98 -25.93 20.17 -38.21
C ASN A 98 -25.88 20.77 -36.79
N SER A 99 -26.92 20.52 -35.98
CA SER A 99 -27.00 20.99 -34.61
C SER A 99 -26.25 20.03 -33.70
N PRO A 100 -25.52 20.53 -32.68
CA PRO A 100 -24.85 19.68 -31.71
C PRO A 100 -25.88 18.77 -31.02
N VAL A 101 -25.76 17.46 -31.23
CA VAL A 101 -26.56 16.47 -30.50
C VAL A 101 -25.82 16.04 -29.25
N ALA A 102 -26.59 15.78 -28.20
CA ALA A 102 -26.07 15.08 -27.04
C ALA A 102 -25.44 13.76 -27.52
N GLY A 103 -24.17 13.55 -27.17
CA GLY A 103 -23.44 12.35 -27.61
C GLY A 103 -24.13 11.07 -27.13
N LEU A 104 -23.82 9.94 -27.78
CA LEU A 104 -24.37 8.62 -27.43
C LEU A 104 -24.30 8.33 -25.91
N VAL A 105 -23.25 8.80 -25.24
CA VAL A 105 -23.06 8.72 -23.78
C VAL A 105 -24.19 9.38 -23.00
N VAL A 106 -24.62 10.58 -23.40
CA VAL A 106 -25.69 11.33 -22.75
C VAL A 106 -27.04 10.63 -22.91
N ASP A 107 -27.31 10.04 -24.08
CA ASP A 107 -28.52 9.25 -24.29
C ASP A 107 -28.52 8.00 -23.40
N ILE A 108 -27.41 7.26 -23.34
CA ILE A 108 -27.30 6.08 -22.47
C ILE A 108 -27.48 6.48 -20.99
N ALA A 109 -26.79 7.52 -20.50
CA ALA A 109 -26.96 8.04 -19.15
C ALA A 109 -28.40 8.52 -18.90
N GLY A 110 -29.00 9.20 -19.88
CA GLY A 110 -30.37 9.69 -19.83
C GLY A 110 -31.39 8.57 -19.64
N ARG A 111 -31.24 7.46 -20.39
CA ARG A 111 -32.12 6.28 -20.33
C ARG A 111 -32.05 5.54 -19.00
N GLN A 112 -30.90 5.58 -18.31
CA GLN A 112 -30.76 4.91 -17.01
C GLN A 112 -31.79 5.40 -15.98
N ARG A 113 -32.13 6.70 -16.00
CA ARG A 113 -33.22 7.27 -15.16
C ARG A 113 -34.58 6.60 -15.41
N MET A 114 -34.90 6.36 -16.68
CA MET A 114 -36.14 5.67 -17.07
C MET A 114 -36.11 4.20 -16.66
N LEU A 115 -34.96 3.52 -16.82
CA LEU A 115 -34.81 2.12 -16.45
C LEU A 115 -35.07 1.89 -14.95
N ILE A 116 -34.62 2.79 -14.08
CA ILE A 116 -34.91 2.73 -12.62
C ILE A 116 -36.41 2.76 -12.36
N GLN A 117 -37.12 3.72 -12.96
CA GLN A 117 -38.57 3.85 -12.81
C GLN A 117 -39.32 2.66 -13.42
N LYS A 118 -38.80 2.10 -14.53
CA LYS A 118 -39.33 0.88 -15.15
C LYS A 118 -39.20 -0.32 -14.22
N MET A 119 -38.04 -0.51 -13.56
CA MET A 119 -37.87 -1.59 -12.56
C MET A 119 -38.84 -1.43 -11.39
N CYS A 120 -38.99 -0.21 -10.85
CA CYS A 120 -39.94 0.04 -9.75
C CYS A 120 -41.38 -0.34 -10.15
N LYS A 121 -41.80 0.04 -11.36
CA LYS A 121 -43.11 -0.32 -11.90
C LYS A 121 -43.26 -1.83 -12.09
N GLU A 122 -42.24 -2.50 -12.62
CA GLU A 122 -42.24 -3.95 -12.83
C GLU A 122 -42.37 -4.70 -11.49
N THR A 123 -41.63 -4.28 -10.47
CA THR A 123 -41.79 -4.76 -9.09
C THR A 123 -43.20 -4.58 -8.56
N LEU A 124 -43.82 -3.41 -8.75
CA LEU A 124 -45.18 -3.15 -8.28
C LEU A 124 -46.21 -4.08 -8.96
N PHE A 125 -46.07 -4.36 -10.26
CA PHE A 125 -46.93 -5.33 -10.94
C PHE A 125 -46.74 -6.75 -10.40
N ILE A 126 -45.50 -7.16 -10.11
CA ILE A 126 -45.20 -8.46 -9.50
C ILE A 126 -45.83 -8.54 -8.11
N ALA A 127 -45.67 -7.51 -7.27
CA ALA A 127 -46.25 -7.45 -5.93
C ALA A 127 -47.78 -7.55 -5.95
N LEU A 128 -48.43 -6.90 -6.93
CA LEU A 128 -49.88 -6.98 -7.14
C LEU A 128 -50.35 -8.34 -7.71
N GLY A 129 -49.44 -9.28 -8.00
CA GLY A 129 -49.78 -10.59 -8.57
C GLY A 129 -50.19 -10.56 -10.04
N PHE A 130 -49.91 -9.46 -10.74
CA PHE A 130 -50.35 -9.28 -12.11
C PHE A 130 -49.27 -9.73 -13.10
N ASN A 131 -49.57 -10.74 -13.92
CA ASN A 131 -48.67 -11.27 -14.96
C ASN A 131 -47.25 -11.54 -14.46
N VAL A 132 -47.13 -12.15 -13.28
CA VAL A 132 -45.87 -12.31 -12.52
C VAL A 132 -44.72 -12.82 -13.39
N ALA A 133 -44.87 -13.97 -14.06
CA ALA A 133 -43.84 -14.53 -14.94
C ALA A 133 -43.33 -13.54 -16.01
N SER A 134 -44.24 -12.79 -16.64
CA SER A 134 -43.89 -11.83 -17.70
C SER A 134 -43.12 -10.63 -17.12
N PHE A 135 -43.56 -10.12 -15.97
CA PHE A 135 -42.88 -9.00 -15.32
C PHE A 135 -41.57 -9.38 -14.65
N LEU A 136 -41.39 -10.62 -14.19
CA LEU A 136 -40.09 -11.15 -13.76
C LEU A 136 -39.09 -11.17 -14.91
N ALA A 137 -39.51 -11.66 -16.08
CA ALA A 137 -38.68 -11.64 -17.29
C ALA A 137 -38.33 -10.19 -17.71
N SER A 138 -39.31 -9.28 -17.64
CA SER A 138 -39.10 -7.86 -17.95
C SER A 138 -38.15 -7.18 -16.95
N LEU A 139 -38.32 -7.43 -15.65
CA LEU A 139 -37.47 -6.91 -14.56
C LEU A 139 -36.03 -7.37 -14.71
N LYS A 140 -35.82 -8.66 -15.00
CA LYS A 140 -34.49 -9.23 -15.29
C LYS A 140 -33.84 -8.53 -16.49
N GLY A 141 -34.59 -8.33 -17.56
CA GLY A 141 -34.13 -7.60 -18.76
C GLY A 141 -33.77 -6.15 -18.46
N THR A 142 -34.62 -5.42 -17.74
CA THR A 142 -34.40 -4.01 -17.37
C THR A 142 -33.18 -3.86 -16.46
N SER A 143 -33.04 -4.71 -15.44
CA SER A 143 -31.89 -4.73 -14.54
C SER A 143 -30.58 -5.02 -15.27
N SER A 144 -30.58 -6.00 -16.18
CA SER A 144 -29.41 -6.31 -17.01
C SER A 144 -29.03 -5.16 -17.95
N LEU A 145 -30.02 -4.50 -18.56
CA LEU A 145 -29.80 -3.35 -19.43
C LEU A 145 -29.26 -2.14 -18.66
N PHE A 146 -29.78 -1.86 -17.45
CA PHE A 146 -29.26 -0.81 -16.58
C PHE A 146 -27.79 -1.08 -16.26
N ARG A 147 -27.46 -2.28 -15.78
CA ARG A 147 -26.08 -2.67 -15.43
C ARG A 147 -25.13 -2.53 -16.62
N SER A 148 -25.54 -3.01 -17.79
CA SER A 148 -24.71 -2.95 -19.01
C SER A 148 -24.53 -1.51 -19.50
N SER A 149 -25.57 -0.68 -19.38
CA SER A 149 -25.52 0.75 -19.72
C SER A 149 -24.61 1.53 -18.77
N HIS A 150 -24.74 1.31 -17.47
CA HIS A 150 -23.91 1.91 -16.41
C HIS A 150 -22.43 1.57 -16.62
N SER A 151 -22.14 0.28 -16.82
CA SER A 151 -20.81 -0.22 -17.16
C SER A 151 -20.27 0.44 -18.44
N GLY A 152 -21.09 0.54 -19.48
CA GLY A 152 -20.69 1.11 -20.77
C GLY A 152 -20.33 2.61 -20.69
N VAL A 153 -21.06 3.41 -19.92
CA VAL A 153 -20.75 4.85 -19.78
C VAL A 153 -19.63 5.15 -18.79
N SER A 154 -19.30 4.21 -17.90
CA SER A 154 -18.17 4.33 -16.96
C SER A 154 -16.88 3.83 -17.63
N LEU A 155 -16.89 2.59 -18.11
CA LEU A 155 -15.72 1.88 -18.63
C LEU A 155 -15.47 2.10 -20.13
N GLY A 156 -16.38 2.77 -20.82
CA GLY A 156 -16.39 2.87 -22.27
C GLY A 156 -16.83 1.58 -22.97
N ALA A 157 -17.22 1.74 -24.23
CA ALA A 157 -17.48 0.67 -25.19
C ALA A 157 -17.03 1.16 -26.58
N PRO A 158 -15.74 1.07 -26.92
CA PRO A 158 -15.20 1.59 -28.18
C PRO A 158 -15.89 1.01 -29.42
N TRP A 159 -16.26 -0.28 -29.37
CA TRP A 159 -17.03 -0.95 -30.42
C TRP A 159 -18.43 -0.35 -30.66
N ALA A 160 -18.97 0.36 -29.66
CA ALA A 160 -20.23 1.10 -29.75
C ALA A 160 -20.03 2.61 -29.92
N GLY A 161 -18.79 3.10 -30.03
CA GLY A 161 -18.49 4.54 -30.08
C GLY A 161 -18.68 5.26 -28.73
N VAL A 162 -18.70 4.53 -27.61
CA VAL A 162 -18.79 5.11 -26.27
C VAL A 162 -17.36 5.23 -25.71
N PRO A 163 -16.82 6.43 -25.49
CA PRO A 163 -15.49 6.60 -24.90
C PRO A 163 -15.48 6.20 -23.42
N GLU A 164 -14.29 5.91 -22.89
CA GLU A 164 -14.09 5.74 -21.45
C GLU A 164 -14.33 7.06 -20.72
N LEU A 165 -14.88 7.01 -19.51
CA LEU A 165 -15.13 8.21 -18.72
C LEU A 165 -13.84 8.74 -18.10
N THR A 166 -13.44 9.96 -18.48
CA THR A 166 -12.20 10.59 -17.99
C THR A 166 -12.44 11.88 -17.20
N ALA A 167 -13.64 12.45 -17.22
CA ALA A 167 -13.91 13.71 -16.53
C ALA A 167 -14.06 13.48 -15.01
N MET A 168 -13.18 14.07 -14.21
CA MET A 168 -13.09 13.84 -12.76
C MET A 168 -14.42 14.10 -12.05
N CYS A 169 -15.12 15.21 -12.32
CA CYS A 169 -16.38 15.52 -11.63
C CYS A 169 -17.49 14.53 -11.99
N THR A 170 -17.57 14.14 -13.26
CA THR A 170 -18.50 13.10 -13.68
C THR A 170 -18.20 11.75 -13.01
N ILE A 171 -16.92 11.36 -12.87
CA ILE A 171 -16.53 10.14 -12.12
C ILE A 171 -16.99 10.22 -10.67
N GLN A 172 -16.83 11.37 -10.01
CA GLN A 172 -17.26 11.56 -8.61
C GLN A 172 -18.75 11.28 -8.42
N VAL A 173 -19.60 11.76 -9.33
CA VAL A 173 -21.05 11.50 -9.26
C VAL A 173 -21.40 10.08 -9.72
N MET A 174 -20.67 9.53 -10.69
CA MET A 174 -20.86 8.13 -11.12
C MET A 174 -20.54 7.14 -9.99
N CYS A 175 -19.63 7.48 -9.08
CA CYS A 175 -19.40 6.74 -7.84
C CYS A 175 -20.67 6.66 -6.98
N ASP A 176 -21.41 7.77 -6.84
CA ASP A 176 -22.67 7.82 -6.08
C ASP A 176 -23.78 7.02 -6.77
N VAL A 177 -23.82 7.04 -8.11
CA VAL A 177 -24.74 6.20 -8.89
C VAL A 177 -24.45 4.72 -8.66
N THR A 178 -23.17 4.31 -8.72
CA THR A 178 -22.76 2.93 -8.44
C THR A 178 -23.16 2.50 -7.03
N TYR A 179 -22.95 3.36 -6.03
CA TYR A 179 -23.33 3.09 -4.65
C TYR A 179 -24.85 2.94 -4.50
N ALA A 180 -25.62 3.90 -5.01
CA ALA A 180 -27.08 3.86 -4.92
C ALA A 180 -27.66 2.64 -5.66
N TRP A 181 -27.02 2.20 -6.75
CA TRP A 181 -27.36 0.95 -7.42
C TRP A 181 -27.06 -0.28 -6.56
N GLN A 182 -25.91 -0.33 -5.87
CA GLN A 182 -25.57 -1.43 -4.96
C GLN A 182 -26.54 -1.54 -3.78
N VAL A 183 -27.14 -0.44 -3.35
CA VAL A 183 -28.19 -0.43 -2.31
C VAL A 183 -29.56 -0.85 -2.88
N PHE A 184 -29.88 -0.47 -4.11
CA PHE A 184 -31.15 -0.78 -4.77
C PHE A 184 -31.23 -2.23 -5.32
N LYS A 185 -30.12 -2.72 -5.87
CA LYS A 185 -30.03 -4.01 -6.58
C LYS A 185 -30.42 -5.23 -5.73
N PRO A 186 -30.04 -5.36 -4.45
CA PRO A 186 -30.37 -6.53 -3.65
C PRO A 186 -31.87 -6.83 -3.57
N SER A 187 -32.72 -5.82 -3.43
CA SER A 187 -34.18 -6.00 -3.43
C SER A 187 -34.67 -6.54 -4.78
N VAL A 188 -34.12 -6.06 -5.90
CA VAL A 188 -34.44 -6.60 -7.24
C VAL A 188 -33.96 -8.04 -7.38
N ASP A 189 -32.76 -8.36 -6.92
CA ASP A 189 -32.21 -9.71 -6.98
C ASP A 189 -33.02 -10.70 -6.14
N GLN A 190 -33.47 -10.32 -4.95
CA GLN A 190 -34.32 -11.15 -4.10
C GLN A 190 -35.64 -11.49 -4.78
N ILE A 191 -36.27 -10.51 -5.44
CA ILE A 191 -37.50 -10.74 -6.21
C ILE A 191 -37.23 -11.71 -7.37
N LEU A 192 -36.12 -11.54 -8.08
CA LEU A 192 -35.74 -12.40 -9.20
C LEU A 192 -35.25 -13.81 -8.78
N GLY A 193 -34.91 -13.98 -7.50
CA GLY A 193 -34.38 -15.22 -6.93
C GLY A 193 -35.41 -16.06 -6.17
N GLY A 194 -36.69 -15.70 -6.19
CA GLY A 194 -37.75 -16.49 -5.56
C GLY A 194 -37.90 -17.88 -6.21
N ASP A 195 -38.25 -18.89 -5.41
CA ASP A 195 -38.31 -20.29 -5.86
C ASP A 195 -39.49 -20.58 -6.81
N SER A 196 -40.48 -19.69 -6.83
CA SER A 196 -41.64 -19.75 -7.71
C SER A 196 -42.21 -18.36 -7.97
N ASP A 197 -43.15 -18.23 -8.91
CA ASP A 197 -43.87 -16.98 -9.17
C ASP A 197 -44.60 -16.47 -7.91
N ALA A 198 -45.26 -17.36 -7.16
CA ALA A 198 -45.96 -17.02 -5.93
C ALA A 198 -44.99 -16.50 -4.85
N ASP A 199 -43.81 -17.12 -4.77
CA ASP A 199 -42.77 -16.69 -3.85
C ASP A 199 -42.17 -15.33 -4.25
N SER A 200 -41.89 -15.14 -5.54
CA SER A 200 -41.39 -13.87 -6.09
C SER A 200 -42.40 -12.73 -5.90
N GLN A 201 -43.69 -12.99 -6.05
CA GLN A 201 -44.77 -12.04 -5.73
C GLN A 201 -44.76 -11.66 -4.24
N ARG A 202 -44.65 -12.66 -3.35
CA ARG A 202 -44.59 -12.44 -1.91
C ARG A 202 -43.39 -11.58 -1.54
N ILE A 203 -42.20 -11.90 -2.06
CA ILE A 203 -40.97 -11.13 -1.85
C ILE A 203 -41.14 -9.71 -2.41
N ALA A 204 -41.67 -9.54 -3.62
CA ALA A 204 -41.90 -8.21 -4.19
C ALA A 204 -42.84 -7.35 -3.33
N SER A 205 -43.87 -7.96 -2.74
CA SER A 205 -44.77 -7.26 -1.82
C SER A 205 -44.05 -6.79 -0.55
N GLN A 206 -43.10 -7.58 -0.05
CA GLN A 206 -42.27 -7.24 1.12
C GLN A 206 -41.22 -6.17 0.79
N GLU A 207 -40.60 -6.24 -0.39
CA GLU A 207 -39.50 -5.36 -0.81
C GLU A 207 -39.97 -4.03 -1.42
N THR A 208 -41.26 -3.90 -1.77
CA THR A 208 -41.81 -2.68 -2.38
C THR A 208 -41.50 -1.39 -1.58
N PRO A 209 -41.64 -1.35 -0.24
CA PRO A 209 -41.25 -0.17 0.54
C PRO A 209 -39.75 0.18 0.40
N THR A 210 -38.87 -0.83 0.47
CA THR A 210 -37.42 -0.66 0.32
C THR A 210 -37.05 -0.13 -1.06
N ILE A 211 -37.65 -0.69 -2.12
CA ILE A 211 -37.46 -0.25 -3.51
C ILE A 211 -37.93 1.20 -3.69
N ALA A 212 -39.07 1.58 -3.10
CA ALA A 212 -39.56 2.95 -3.16
C ALA A 212 -38.58 3.93 -2.49
N ILE A 213 -38.03 3.58 -1.32
CA ILE A 213 -37.07 4.41 -0.58
C ILE A 213 -35.75 4.54 -1.34
N THR A 214 -35.20 3.44 -1.83
CA THR A 214 -33.86 3.37 -2.44
C THR A 214 -33.83 3.86 -3.89
N SER A 215 -34.96 3.83 -4.60
CA SER A 215 -35.06 4.33 -5.98
C SER A 215 -34.85 5.85 -6.10
N ASN A 216 -35.26 6.63 -5.09
CA ASN A 216 -35.18 8.09 -5.12
C ASN A 216 -33.73 8.61 -5.11
N PRO A 217 -32.85 8.17 -4.17
CA PRO A 217 -31.43 8.51 -4.22
C PRO A 217 -30.76 8.10 -5.53
N LEU A 218 -31.04 6.90 -6.03
CA LEU A 218 -30.48 6.41 -7.29
C LEU A 218 -30.92 7.25 -8.49
N PHE A 219 -32.21 7.62 -8.54
CA PHE A 219 -32.72 8.52 -9.57
C PHE A 219 -32.09 9.92 -9.48
N ALA A 220 -31.96 10.47 -8.27
CA ALA A 220 -31.35 11.77 -8.05
C ALA A 220 -29.87 11.80 -8.47
N ALA A 221 -29.09 10.77 -8.11
CA ALA A 221 -27.71 10.62 -8.53
C ALA A 221 -27.59 10.53 -10.07
N GLN A 222 -28.48 9.79 -10.73
CA GLN A 222 -28.50 9.72 -12.19
C GLN A 222 -28.87 11.05 -12.86
N VAL A 223 -29.78 11.83 -12.26
CA VAL A 223 -30.08 13.19 -12.75
C VAL A 223 -28.84 14.08 -12.65
N ALA A 224 -28.07 13.98 -11.57
CA ALA A 224 -26.81 14.72 -11.43
C ALA A 224 -25.77 14.25 -12.46
N ALA A 225 -25.61 12.94 -12.66
CA ALA A 225 -24.68 12.38 -13.65
C ALA A 225 -24.99 12.87 -15.07
N VAL A 226 -26.27 12.83 -15.48
CA VAL A 226 -26.69 13.31 -16.80
C VAL A 226 -26.36 14.79 -17.02
N LYS A 227 -26.50 15.63 -15.99
CA LYS A 227 -26.12 17.05 -16.09
C LYS A 227 -24.63 17.20 -16.40
N LEU A 228 -23.77 16.42 -15.72
CA LEU A 228 -22.32 16.47 -15.95
C LEU A 228 -21.93 15.86 -17.29
N PHE A 229 -22.58 14.78 -17.75
CA PHE A 229 -22.38 14.27 -19.11
C PHE A 229 -22.77 15.26 -20.21
N VAL A 230 -23.77 16.13 -19.95
CA VAL A 230 -24.13 17.22 -20.87
C VAL A 230 -23.11 18.34 -20.80
N LYS A 231 -22.71 18.74 -19.59
CA LYS A 231 -21.75 19.80 -19.35
C LYS A 231 -21.04 19.58 -18.01
N ASP A 232 -19.79 19.17 -18.09
CA ASP A 232 -18.85 19.15 -16.97
C ASP A 232 -17.91 20.34 -17.11
N ASP A 233 -17.97 21.27 -16.15
CA ASP A 233 -17.08 22.44 -16.11
C ASP A 233 -15.89 22.25 -15.16
N GLY A 234 -15.72 21.05 -14.59
CA GLY A 234 -14.65 20.74 -13.66
C GLY A 234 -14.75 21.47 -12.31
N SER A 235 -15.89 22.08 -11.99
CA SER A 235 -16.03 22.95 -10.80
C SER A 235 -16.14 22.21 -9.47
N CYS A 236 -16.30 20.88 -9.47
CA CYS A 236 -16.37 20.12 -8.24
C CYS A 236 -15.05 20.19 -7.45
N LYS A 237 -15.13 20.10 -6.12
CA LYS A 237 -13.99 20.28 -5.22
C LYS A 237 -13.75 19.06 -4.32
N PRO A 238 -13.48 17.86 -4.90
CA PRO A 238 -13.39 16.62 -4.13
C PRO A 238 -12.18 16.59 -3.18
N LEU A 239 -11.09 17.32 -3.46
CA LEU A 239 -9.91 17.40 -2.58
C LEU A 239 -10.27 17.76 -1.13
N ALA A 240 -11.16 18.73 -0.94
CA ALA A 240 -11.52 19.23 0.39
C ALA A 240 -12.37 18.25 1.21
N SER A 241 -12.93 17.22 0.57
CA SER A 241 -13.76 16.20 1.23
C SER A 241 -12.99 14.94 1.64
N ILE A 242 -11.71 14.82 1.26
CA ILE A 242 -10.91 13.63 1.58
C ILE A 242 -10.19 13.84 2.90
N ASP A 243 -10.51 13.00 3.89
CA ASP A 243 -9.86 13.03 5.19
C ASP A 243 -8.52 12.24 5.21
N SER A 244 -7.78 12.34 6.33
CA SER A 244 -6.49 11.67 6.50
C SER A 244 -6.55 10.15 6.34
N SER A 245 -7.65 9.51 6.76
CA SER A 245 -7.81 8.06 6.67
C SER A 245 -8.00 7.61 5.22
N GLN A 246 -8.80 8.37 4.46
CA GLN A 246 -9.03 8.14 3.04
C GLN A 246 -7.77 8.41 2.22
N TRP A 247 -7.00 9.45 2.53
CA TRP A 247 -5.69 9.69 1.91
C TRP A 247 -4.69 8.55 2.18
N SER A 248 -4.60 8.10 3.44
CA SER A 248 -3.81 6.92 3.82
C SER A 248 -4.21 5.68 3.02
N PHE A 249 -5.52 5.44 2.89
CA PHE A 249 -6.05 4.32 2.12
C PHE A 249 -5.65 4.43 0.63
N LEU A 250 -5.86 5.59 0.01
CA LEU A 250 -5.51 5.85 -1.39
C LEU A 250 -4.03 5.61 -1.65
N LEU A 251 -3.14 6.21 -0.85
CA LEU A 251 -1.69 6.08 -0.98
C LEU A 251 -1.22 4.64 -0.82
N ASN A 252 -1.73 3.92 0.18
CA ASN A 252 -1.39 2.52 0.39
C ASN A 252 -1.85 1.64 -0.78
N ASN A 253 -3.06 1.85 -1.30
CA ASN A 253 -3.65 1.00 -2.35
C ASN A 253 -3.12 1.32 -3.76
N VAL A 254 -2.89 2.60 -4.11
CA VAL A 254 -2.16 2.92 -5.35
C VAL A 254 -0.71 2.42 -5.27
N GLY A 255 -0.09 2.50 -4.09
CA GLY A 255 1.20 1.86 -3.83
C GLY A 255 1.16 0.33 -3.97
N LYS A 256 0.06 -0.32 -3.57
CA LYS A 256 -0.18 -1.77 -3.69
C LYS A 256 -0.30 -2.20 -5.15
N GLN A 257 -0.83 -1.35 -6.02
CA GLN A 257 -0.85 -1.60 -7.48
C GLN A 257 0.56 -1.79 -8.06
N ARG A 258 1.57 -1.05 -7.57
CA ARG A 258 2.97 -1.25 -7.99
C ARG A 258 3.44 -2.66 -7.65
N PHE A 259 3.15 -3.12 -6.43
CA PHE A 259 3.47 -4.48 -6.00
C PHE A 259 2.76 -5.53 -6.87
N LEU A 260 1.44 -5.41 -7.04
CA LEU A 260 0.64 -6.38 -7.80
C LEU A 260 1.09 -6.47 -9.27
N GLY A 261 1.38 -5.33 -9.92
CA GLY A 261 1.90 -5.29 -11.28
C GLY A 261 3.27 -5.99 -11.43
N GLN A 262 4.14 -5.89 -10.42
CA GLN A 262 5.39 -6.64 -10.41
C GLN A 262 5.17 -8.13 -10.13
N GLN A 263 4.26 -8.47 -9.21
CA GLN A 263 3.95 -9.84 -8.84
C GLN A 263 3.39 -10.66 -10.01
N VAL A 264 2.45 -10.11 -10.79
CA VAL A 264 1.93 -10.83 -11.98
C VAL A 264 3.01 -11.09 -13.02
N THR A 265 3.97 -10.17 -13.16
CA THR A 265 5.09 -10.37 -14.09
C THR A 265 6.06 -11.41 -13.53
N GLN A 266 6.29 -11.41 -12.22
CA GLN A 266 7.13 -12.37 -11.52
C GLN A 266 6.58 -13.81 -11.64
N LEU A 267 5.26 -14.00 -11.47
CA LEU A 267 4.57 -15.27 -11.69
C LEU A 267 4.68 -15.73 -13.16
N PHE A 268 4.52 -14.81 -14.11
CA PHE A 268 4.75 -15.13 -15.53
C PHE A 268 6.20 -15.60 -15.78
N MET A 269 7.19 -14.99 -15.13
CA MET A 269 8.58 -15.42 -15.28
C MET A 269 8.86 -16.79 -14.65
N GLN A 270 8.14 -17.22 -13.61
CA GLN A 270 8.22 -18.59 -13.09
C GLN A 270 7.76 -19.60 -14.15
N ILE A 271 6.59 -19.33 -14.77
CA ILE A 271 6.04 -20.13 -15.88
C ILE A 271 7.06 -20.19 -17.03
N ALA A 272 7.62 -19.05 -17.43
CA ALA A 272 8.56 -18.96 -18.54
C ALA A 272 9.88 -19.71 -18.28
N ASN A 273 10.37 -19.70 -17.04
CA ASN A 273 11.54 -20.48 -16.62
C ASN A 273 11.24 -21.97 -16.35
N GLY A 274 9.97 -22.40 -16.50
CA GLY A 274 9.57 -23.80 -16.29
C GLY A 274 9.53 -24.23 -14.82
N VAL A 275 9.44 -23.28 -13.88
CA VAL A 275 9.41 -23.55 -12.44
C VAL A 275 7.99 -23.36 -11.92
N ASP A 276 7.47 -24.35 -11.18
CA ASP A 276 6.15 -24.32 -10.53
C ASP A 276 5.00 -23.86 -11.46
N VAL A 277 5.02 -24.35 -12.70
CA VAL A 277 4.21 -23.81 -13.81
C VAL A 277 2.71 -23.81 -13.51
N GLN A 278 2.18 -24.89 -12.94
CA GLN A 278 0.74 -25.05 -12.76
C GLN A 278 0.22 -24.12 -11.65
N ASP A 279 0.87 -24.10 -10.50
CA ASP A 279 0.47 -23.23 -9.38
C ASP A 279 0.68 -21.75 -9.76
N SER A 280 1.76 -21.45 -10.50
CA SER A 280 2.01 -20.11 -11.03
C SER A 280 0.91 -19.64 -11.99
N LYS A 281 0.38 -20.51 -12.85
CA LYS A 281 -0.75 -20.17 -13.75
C LYS A 281 -2.03 -19.84 -12.98
N VAL A 282 -2.33 -20.62 -11.95
CA VAL A 282 -3.50 -20.39 -11.07
C VAL A 282 -3.33 -19.06 -10.34
N ALA A 283 -2.17 -18.86 -9.70
CA ALA A 283 -1.86 -17.63 -8.98
C ALA A 283 -1.85 -16.41 -9.91
N LEU A 284 -1.33 -16.53 -11.13
CA LEU A 284 -1.32 -15.45 -12.12
C LEU A 284 -2.74 -15.04 -12.51
N SER A 285 -3.62 -16.00 -12.77
CA SER A 285 -5.02 -15.74 -13.12
C SER A 285 -5.76 -14.98 -12.01
N VAL A 286 -5.57 -15.42 -10.76
CA VAL A 286 -6.14 -14.76 -9.57
C VAL A 286 -5.59 -13.34 -9.43
N ASN A 287 -4.27 -13.17 -9.51
CA ASN A 287 -3.65 -11.84 -9.33
C ASN A 287 -4.01 -10.88 -10.47
N ILE A 288 -4.20 -11.35 -11.71
CA ILE A 288 -4.73 -10.51 -12.81
C ILE A 288 -6.12 -9.97 -12.45
N ALA A 289 -7.01 -10.82 -11.94
CA ALA A 289 -8.36 -10.41 -11.53
C ALA A 289 -8.29 -9.40 -10.37
N THR A 290 -7.55 -9.72 -9.30
CA THR A 290 -7.37 -8.84 -8.13
C THR A 290 -6.77 -7.49 -8.50
N THR A 291 -5.75 -7.46 -9.37
CA THR A 291 -5.12 -6.21 -9.83
C THR A 291 -6.13 -5.35 -10.57
N THR A 292 -6.91 -5.96 -11.48
CA THR A 292 -7.92 -5.27 -12.27
C THR A 292 -9.05 -4.70 -11.42
N GLU A 293 -9.55 -5.49 -10.45
CA GLU A 293 -10.63 -5.07 -9.55
C GLU A 293 -10.21 -3.91 -8.65
N LEU A 294 -9.02 -4.01 -8.02
CA LEU A 294 -8.50 -2.93 -7.20
C LEU A 294 -8.22 -1.67 -8.03
N LEU A 295 -7.75 -1.82 -9.27
CA LEU A 295 -7.44 -0.67 -10.13
C LEU A 295 -8.72 0.07 -10.53
N ARG A 296 -9.78 -0.67 -10.87
CA ARG A 296 -11.10 -0.09 -11.11
C ARG A 296 -11.66 0.61 -9.88
N SER A 297 -11.54 -0.01 -8.71
CA SER A 297 -11.99 0.60 -7.46
C SER A 297 -11.27 1.93 -7.16
N LEU A 298 -9.99 2.06 -7.55
CA LEU A 298 -9.22 3.31 -7.40
C LEU A 298 -9.55 4.36 -8.46
N ILE A 299 -10.13 3.98 -9.61
CA ILE A 299 -10.56 4.90 -10.67
C ILE A 299 -11.99 5.37 -10.42
N GLU A 300 -12.90 4.44 -10.14
CA GLU A 300 -14.33 4.68 -10.00
C GLU A 300 -14.73 5.08 -8.56
N GLY A 301 -13.88 4.80 -7.58
CA GLY A 301 -14.20 4.86 -6.16
C GLY A 301 -15.19 3.78 -5.73
N SER A 302 -15.45 3.70 -4.42
CA SER A 302 -16.46 2.86 -3.81
C SER A 302 -16.90 3.49 -2.49
N ARG A 303 -18.13 3.99 -2.43
CA ARG A 303 -18.68 4.53 -1.18
C ARG A 303 -18.86 3.45 -0.10
N VAL A 304 -19.15 2.19 -0.48
CA VAL A 304 -19.26 1.06 0.46
C VAL A 304 -17.94 0.79 1.16
N ASN A 305 -16.84 0.87 0.42
CA ASN A 305 -15.50 0.58 0.93
C ASN A 305 -14.73 1.86 1.31
N GLU A 306 -15.44 3.00 1.38
CA GLU A 306 -14.88 4.32 1.69
C GLU A 306 -13.69 4.72 0.80
N ILE A 307 -13.69 4.27 -0.46
CA ILE A 307 -12.67 4.57 -1.46
C ILE A 307 -13.12 5.80 -2.25
N PRO A 308 -12.50 6.97 -2.05
CA PRO A 308 -12.80 8.12 -2.90
C PRO A 308 -12.24 7.90 -4.32
N PRO A 309 -12.94 8.36 -5.37
CA PRO A 309 -12.36 8.45 -6.71
C PRO A 309 -11.24 9.50 -6.76
N PRO A 310 -10.42 9.52 -7.82
CA PRO A 310 -9.33 10.48 -8.00
C PRO A 310 -9.79 11.93 -7.77
N PRO A 311 -9.08 12.71 -6.93
CA PRO A 311 -9.55 14.03 -6.50
C PRO A 311 -9.10 15.20 -7.37
N THR A 312 -8.29 14.96 -8.41
CA THR A 312 -7.93 15.98 -9.39
C THR A 312 -7.97 15.38 -10.79
N GLN A 313 -8.23 16.22 -11.80
CA GLN A 313 -8.19 15.78 -13.19
C GLN A 313 -6.82 15.19 -13.57
N ALA A 314 -5.72 15.79 -13.09
CA ALA A 314 -4.37 15.27 -13.33
C ALA A 314 -4.16 13.86 -12.76
N ILE A 315 -4.72 13.55 -11.58
CA ILE A 315 -4.66 12.20 -11.02
C ILE A 315 -5.57 11.26 -11.83
N THR A 316 -6.76 11.70 -12.21
CA THR A 316 -7.66 10.92 -13.08
C THR A 316 -6.96 10.52 -14.38
N ASP A 317 -6.35 11.47 -15.09
CA ASP A 317 -5.65 11.23 -16.36
C ASP A 317 -4.51 10.21 -16.18
N LYS A 318 -3.75 10.32 -15.08
CA LYS A 318 -2.69 9.35 -14.75
C LYS A 318 -3.25 7.97 -14.42
N MET A 319 -4.37 7.88 -13.72
CA MET A 319 -5.02 6.59 -13.41
C MET A 319 -5.63 5.94 -14.67
N MET A 320 -6.12 6.74 -15.62
CA MET A 320 -6.57 6.24 -16.92
C MET A 320 -5.39 5.72 -17.75
N LEU A 321 -4.25 6.43 -17.74
CA LEU A 321 -3.02 5.92 -18.34
C LEU A 321 -2.56 4.60 -17.69
N VAL A 322 -2.65 4.49 -16.35
CA VAL A 322 -2.37 3.24 -15.64
C VAL A 322 -3.29 2.10 -16.13
N TYR A 323 -4.59 2.38 -16.31
CA TYR A 323 -5.53 1.40 -16.82
C TYR A 323 -5.20 0.95 -18.25
N GLU A 324 -4.83 1.88 -19.12
CA GLU A 324 -4.43 1.61 -20.50
C GLU A 324 -3.22 0.66 -20.55
N VAL A 325 -2.12 1.02 -19.90
CA VAL A 325 -0.90 0.18 -19.91
C VAL A 325 -1.11 -1.15 -19.17
N TRP A 326 -1.96 -1.18 -18.14
CA TRP A 326 -2.38 -2.43 -17.49
C TRP A 326 -3.14 -3.34 -18.45
N ARG A 327 -4.08 -2.80 -19.25
CA ARG A 327 -4.84 -3.59 -20.22
C ARG A 327 -3.94 -4.26 -21.25
N GLU A 328 -2.91 -3.55 -21.72
CA GLU A 328 -1.91 -4.11 -22.62
C GLU A 328 -1.12 -5.25 -21.96
N LEU A 329 -0.56 -5.02 -20.76
CA LEU A 329 0.17 -6.06 -20.02
C LEU A 329 -0.72 -7.27 -19.73
N ARG A 330 -1.96 -7.04 -19.29
CA ARG A 330 -2.93 -8.09 -18.99
C ARG A 330 -3.22 -8.97 -20.20
N ALA A 331 -3.34 -8.40 -21.39
CA ALA A 331 -3.60 -9.16 -22.61
C ALA A 331 -2.47 -10.17 -22.89
N GLU A 332 -1.21 -9.74 -22.74
CA GLU A 332 -0.04 -10.61 -22.92
C GLU A 332 0.03 -11.70 -21.84
N LEU A 333 -0.20 -11.34 -20.57
CA LEU A 333 -0.21 -12.31 -19.47
C LEU A 333 -1.32 -13.34 -19.62
N GLN A 334 -2.50 -12.93 -20.08
CA GLN A 334 -3.63 -13.84 -20.30
C GLN A 334 -3.35 -14.81 -21.46
N ALA A 335 -2.72 -14.32 -22.54
CA ALA A 335 -2.29 -15.19 -23.63
C ALA A 335 -1.29 -16.26 -23.16
N ALA A 336 -0.41 -15.93 -22.21
CA ALA A 336 0.51 -16.90 -21.61
C ALA A 336 -0.21 -17.96 -20.77
N VAL A 337 -1.24 -17.57 -20.01
CA VAL A 337 -2.06 -18.50 -19.23
C VAL A 337 -2.84 -19.44 -20.15
N ASP A 338 -3.59 -18.88 -21.11
CA ASP A 338 -4.57 -19.60 -21.92
C ASP A 338 -3.91 -20.46 -22.99
N LEU A 339 -2.84 -19.96 -23.62
CA LEU A 339 -2.19 -20.59 -24.77
C LEU A 339 -0.83 -21.19 -24.44
N GLY A 340 -0.33 -21.03 -23.21
CA GLY A 340 1.00 -21.50 -22.82
C GLY A 340 2.15 -20.80 -23.55
N LYS A 341 1.92 -19.59 -24.08
CA LYS A 341 2.94 -18.83 -24.82
C LYS A 341 3.95 -18.20 -23.87
N THR A 342 5.18 -18.72 -23.91
CA THR A 342 6.33 -18.21 -23.13
C THR A 342 7.61 -18.14 -23.96
N ASP A 343 7.46 -17.96 -25.27
CA ASP A 343 8.59 -17.74 -26.18
C ASP A 343 9.26 -16.38 -25.94
N SER A 344 10.48 -16.22 -26.44
CA SER A 344 11.31 -15.03 -26.21
C SER A 344 10.64 -13.72 -26.65
N LEU A 345 9.83 -13.72 -27.72
CA LEU A 345 9.13 -12.51 -28.14
C LEU A 345 8.05 -12.12 -27.12
N THR A 346 7.26 -13.09 -26.66
CA THR A 346 6.25 -12.89 -25.62
C THR A 346 6.88 -12.39 -24.32
N VAL A 347 8.01 -12.99 -23.90
CA VAL A 347 8.75 -12.56 -22.70
C VAL A 347 9.23 -11.10 -22.82
N ALA A 348 9.81 -10.73 -23.96
CA ALA A 348 10.26 -9.37 -24.22
C ALA A 348 9.10 -8.34 -24.23
N GLN A 349 7.94 -8.73 -24.76
CA GLN A 349 6.73 -7.91 -24.74
C GLN A 349 6.23 -7.71 -23.30
N VAL A 350 6.09 -8.78 -22.52
CA VAL A 350 5.69 -8.71 -21.11
C VAL A 350 6.68 -7.85 -20.31
N ALA A 351 7.99 -8.03 -20.50
CA ALA A 351 9.01 -7.22 -19.83
C ALA A 351 8.87 -5.72 -20.13
N ARG A 352 8.65 -5.37 -21.41
CA ARG A 352 8.42 -3.97 -21.83
C ARG A 352 7.16 -3.39 -21.22
N GLN A 353 6.04 -4.10 -21.28
CA GLN A 353 4.76 -3.61 -20.75
C GLN A 353 4.77 -3.52 -19.22
N SER A 354 5.43 -4.47 -18.53
CA SER A 354 5.66 -4.42 -17.08
C SER A 354 6.39 -3.14 -16.65
N ARG A 355 7.42 -2.72 -17.41
CA ARG A 355 8.14 -1.47 -17.16
C ARG A 355 7.24 -0.24 -17.35
N LYS A 356 6.48 -0.17 -18.45
CA LYS A 356 5.54 0.95 -18.70
C LYS A 356 4.49 1.05 -17.60
N THR A 357 3.90 -0.08 -17.20
CA THR A 357 2.91 -0.17 -16.13
C THR A 357 3.48 0.32 -14.80
N LEU A 358 4.70 -0.10 -14.43
CA LEU A 358 5.34 0.39 -13.20
C LEU A 358 5.59 1.90 -13.23
N VAL A 359 6.03 2.46 -14.37
CA VAL A 359 6.24 3.90 -14.55
C VAL A 359 4.92 4.66 -14.38
N ALA A 360 3.85 4.24 -15.07
CA ALA A 360 2.55 4.88 -14.98
C ALA A 360 2.00 4.87 -13.54
N ILE A 361 2.07 3.72 -12.84
CA ILE A 361 1.58 3.62 -11.46
C ILE A 361 2.43 4.48 -10.52
N SER A 362 3.74 4.56 -10.75
CA SER A 362 4.63 5.41 -9.95
C SER A 362 4.31 6.89 -10.12
N LEU A 363 4.07 7.34 -11.35
CA LEU A 363 3.65 8.72 -11.64
C LEU A 363 2.29 9.06 -11.01
N ALA A 364 1.34 8.12 -11.00
CA ALA A 364 0.06 8.29 -10.32
C ALA A 364 0.25 8.37 -8.79
N THR A 365 1.06 7.48 -8.22
CA THR A 365 1.37 7.47 -6.78
C THR A 365 2.02 8.78 -6.34
N ASP A 366 2.97 9.30 -7.11
CA ASP A 366 3.65 10.57 -6.80
C ASP A 366 2.67 11.77 -6.86
N SER A 367 1.67 11.75 -7.76
CA SER A 367 0.63 12.78 -7.76
C SER A 367 -0.36 12.66 -6.60
N TYR A 368 -0.66 11.43 -6.15
CA TYR A 368 -1.43 11.25 -4.92
C TYR A 368 -0.65 11.76 -3.70
N GLU A 369 0.67 11.49 -3.62
CA GLU A 369 1.52 12.02 -2.54
C GLU A 369 1.50 13.55 -2.53
N GLU A 370 1.69 14.19 -3.68
CA GLU A 370 1.69 15.65 -3.81
C GLU A 370 0.33 16.26 -3.43
N ALA A 371 -0.79 15.70 -3.91
CA ALA A 371 -2.11 16.19 -3.56
C ALA A 371 -2.44 15.99 -2.07
N ALA A 372 -1.98 14.89 -1.48
CA ALA A 372 -2.12 14.63 -0.05
C ALA A 372 -1.29 15.61 0.79
N LEU A 373 -0.05 15.92 0.38
CA LEU A 373 0.79 16.92 1.06
C LEU A 373 0.17 18.32 1.04
N GLN A 374 -0.49 18.69 -0.07
CA GLN A 374 -1.16 19.98 -0.20
C GLN A 374 -2.43 20.05 0.65
N SER A 375 -3.21 18.96 0.71
CA SER A 375 -4.51 18.94 1.38
C SER A 375 -4.40 18.65 2.89
N THR A 376 -3.47 17.78 3.26
CA THR A 376 -3.26 17.27 4.62
C THR A 376 -1.75 17.21 4.95
N PRO A 377 -1.09 18.36 5.20
CA PRO A 377 0.37 18.40 5.42
C PRO A 377 0.88 17.59 6.62
N SER A 378 0.01 17.31 7.59
CA SER A 378 0.34 16.49 8.77
C SER A 378 0.37 14.99 8.47
N LEU A 379 -0.21 14.55 7.36
CA LEU A 379 -0.17 13.15 6.94
C LEU A 379 1.26 12.81 6.48
N PRO A 380 1.87 11.72 6.96
CA PRO A 380 3.21 11.31 6.52
C PRO A 380 3.16 10.62 5.15
N SER A 381 2.54 11.26 4.15
CA SER A 381 2.28 10.69 2.81
C SER A 381 3.56 10.24 2.11
N HIS A 382 4.66 10.99 2.27
CA HIS A 382 5.96 10.63 1.72
C HIS A 382 6.53 9.35 2.37
N VAL A 383 6.36 9.18 3.68
CA VAL A 383 6.76 7.95 4.40
C VAL A 383 5.95 6.76 3.92
N ILE A 384 4.62 6.92 3.77
CA ILE A 384 3.72 5.88 3.24
C ILE A 384 4.15 5.47 1.81
N ASN A 385 4.46 6.43 0.93
CA ASN A 385 4.93 6.13 -0.43
C ASN A 385 6.28 5.37 -0.40
N MET A 386 7.23 5.81 0.44
CA MET A 386 8.54 5.17 0.59
C MET A 386 8.42 3.71 1.07
N ALA A 387 7.62 3.47 2.11
CA ALA A 387 7.35 2.12 2.61
C ALA A 387 6.62 1.27 1.53
N GLY A 388 5.66 1.85 0.82
CA GLY A 388 4.98 1.18 -0.30
C GLY A 388 5.91 0.82 -1.46
N ARG A 389 6.93 1.65 -1.73
CA ARG A 389 7.97 1.37 -2.73
C ARG A 389 8.82 0.18 -2.30
N GLN A 390 9.23 0.13 -1.05
CA GLN A 390 10.00 -0.97 -0.50
C GLN A 390 9.25 -2.32 -0.60
N ARG A 391 7.93 -2.33 -0.37
CA ARG A 391 7.06 -3.50 -0.57
C ARG A 391 7.08 -4.03 -2.01
N MET A 392 7.10 -3.14 -3.00
CA MET A 392 7.16 -3.52 -4.42
C MET A 392 8.53 -4.08 -4.83
N LEU A 393 9.62 -3.56 -4.25
CA LEU A 393 10.99 -3.93 -4.64
C LEU A 393 11.28 -5.43 -4.46
N PHE A 394 10.69 -6.11 -3.48
CA PHE A 394 10.80 -7.56 -3.35
C PHE A 394 10.39 -8.31 -4.62
N GLN A 395 9.23 -7.98 -5.18
CA GLN A 395 8.74 -8.62 -6.40
C GLN A 395 9.55 -8.20 -7.63
N LYS A 396 9.98 -6.93 -7.68
CA LYS A 396 10.79 -6.40 -8.79
C LYS A 396 12.16 -7.09 -8.85
N ILE A 397 12.83 -7.26 -7.73
CA ILE A 397 14.13 -7.96 -7.61
C ILE A 397 13.99 -9.41 -8.07
N SER A 398 12.98 -10.15 -7.56
CA SER A 398 12.72 -11.53 -8.00
C SER A 398 12.44 -11.60 -9.50
N LYS A 399 11.61 -10.71 -10.03
CA LYS A 399 11.29 -10.61 -11.47
C LYS A 399 12.53 -10.36 -12.32
N GLU A 400 13.38 -9.41 -11.94
CA GLU A 400 14.59 -9.04 -12.68
C GLU A 400 15.61 -10.18 -12.69
N ALA A 401 15.80 -10.86 -11.55
CA ALA A 401 16.62 -12.07 -11.48
C ALA A 401 16.09 -13.17 -12.40
N SER A 402 14.78 -13.43 -12.42
CA SER A 402 14.18 -14.44 -13.31
C SER A 402 14.22 -14.05 -14.80
N MET A 403 14.21 -12.76 -15.14
CA MET A 403 14.44 -12.29 -16.52
C MET A 403 15.87 -12.57 -16.98
N ILE A 404 16.85 -12.32 -16.11
CA ILE A 404 18.27 -12.66 -16.37
C ILE A 404 18.43 -14.16 -16.57
N ALA A 405 17.86 -14.98 -15.67
CA ALA A 405 17.94 -16.44 -15.75
C ALA A 405 17.34 -17.01 -17.03
N TYR A 406 16.25 -16.40 -17.53
CA TYR A 406 15.63 -16.77 -18.80
C TYR A 406 16.49 -16.36 -20.02
N GLY A 407 17.30 -15.30 -19.89
CA GLY A 407 18.10 -14.72 -20.97
C GLY A 407 17.50 -13.46 -21.62
N GLU A 408 16.46 -12.87 -21.02
CA GLU A 408 15.85 -11.62 -21.50
C GLU A 408 16.70 -10.42 -21.09
N ASP A 409 17.20 -9.64 -22.06
CA ASP A 409 18.01 -8.42 -21.86
C ASP A 409 18.94 -8.50 -20.64
N VAL A 410 19.85 -9.49 -20.66
CA VAL A 410 20.67 -9.85 -19.49
C VAL A 410 21.43 -8.65 -18.93
N ALA A 411 22.07 -7.85 -19.79
CA ALA A 411 22.83 -6.68 -19.36
C ALA A 411 21.92 -5.60 -18.76
N GLY A 412 20.79 -5.28 -19.41
CA GLY A 412 19.84 -4.30 -18.90
C GLY A 412 19.20 -4.72 -17.57
N ASN A 413 18.83 -6.00 -17.45
CA ASN A 413 18.24 -6.52 -16.21
C ASN A 413 19.25 -6.63 -15.07
N TRP A 414 20.54 -6.87 -15.33
CA TRP A 414 21.58 -6.79 -14.28
C TRP A 414 21.72 -5.38 -13.71
N VAL A 415 21.71 -4.36 -14.57
CA VAL A 415 21.69 -2.95 -14.14
C VAL A 415 20.43 -2.64 -13.33
N ALA A 416 19.27 -3.11 -13.80
CA ALA A 416 17.99 -2.91 -13.11
C ALA A 416 17.96 -3.61 -11.74
N LEU A 417 18.47 -4.84 -11.64
CA LEU A 417 18.55 -5.63 -10.41
C LEU A 417 19.39 -4.93 -9.35
N ASN A 418 20.60 -4.47 -9.72
CA ASN A 418 21.46 -3.73 -8.80
C ASN A 418 20.81 -2.41 -8.36
N SER A 419 20.21 -1.67 -9.29
CA SER A 419 19.47 -0.45 -8.97
C SER A 419 18.30 -0.71 -8.01
N SER A 420 17.55 -1.81 -8.18
CA SER A 420 16.47 -2.19 -7.26
C SER A 420 16.97 -2.50 -5.84
N ARG A 421 18.12 -3.18 -5.73
CA ARG A 421 18.77 -3.51 -4.44
C ARG A 421 19.26 -2.25 -3.72
N ASP A 422 19.85 -1.31 -4.46
CA ASP A 422 20.26 -0.02 -3.92
C ASP A 422 19.06 0.79 -3.44
N MET A 423 18.00 0.88 -4.25
CA MET A 423 16.75 1.55 -3.88
C MET A 423 16.10 0.93 -2.64
N PHE A 424 16.19 -0.39 -2.48
CA PHE A 424 15.65 -1.07 -1.29
C PHE A 424 16.43 -0.64 -0.05
N THR A 425 17.76 -0.68 -0.15
CA THR A 425 18.68 -0.34 0.93
C THR A 425 18.52 1.12 1.33
N GLU A 426 18.46 2.03 0.36
CA GLU A 426 18.21 3.46 0.60
C GLU A 426 16.86 3.67 1.30
N ALA A 427 15.77 3.13 0.75
CA ALA A 427 14.44 3.27 1.34
C ALA A 427 14.39 2.72 2.78
N HIS A 428 15.04 1.58 3.02
CA HIS A 428 15.13 0.96 4.34
C HIS A 428 15.74 1.89 5.38
N TRP A 429 16.91 2.43 5.06
CA TRP A 429 17.65 3.27 6.00
C TRP A 429 17.05 4.66 6.11
N VAL A 430 16.44 5.21 5.07
CA VAL A 430 15.70 6.47 5.15
C VAL A 430 14.50 6.35 6.10
N LEU A 431 13.76 5.24 6.08
CA LEU A 431 12.65 5.01 7.00
C LEU A 431 13.12 4.89 8.46
N LEU A 432 14.24 4.21 8.70
CA LEU A 432 14.77 3.99 10.05
C LEU A 432 15.53 5.21 10.62
N LEU A 433 16.44 5.78 9.85
CA LEU A 433 17.33 6.87 10.26
C LEU A 433 16.74 8.26 10.03
N GLY A 434 15.67 8.36 9.24
CA GLY A 434 15.11 9.62 8.80
C GLY A 434 15.89 10.28 7.66
N LYS A 435 15.35 11.39 7.16
CA LYS A 435 15.94 12.23 6.11
C LYS A 435 15.51 13.67 6.34
N LEU A 436 16.43 14.62 6.18
CA LEU A 436 16.11 16.05 6.25
C LEU A 436 15.11 16.44 5.15
N ALA A 437 14.34 17.50 5.42
CA ALA A 437 13.43 18.07 4.42
C ALA A 437 14.20 18.52 3.18
N ASP A 438 13.55 18.47 2.02
CA ASP A 438 14.04 19.06 0.78
C ASP A 438 13.03 20.07 0.22
N SER A 439 13.35 20.70 -0.92
CA SER A 439 12.50 21.72 -1.54
C SER A 439 11.07 21.25 -1.89
N LYS A 440 10.82 19.93 -1.94
CA LYS A 440 9.54 19.35 -2.37
C LYS A 440 8.87 18.53 -1.27
N ARG A 441 9.62 18.06 -0.26
CA ARG A 441 9.14 17.07 0.70
C ARG A 441 9.51 17.42 2.15
N PRO A 442 8.59 17.18 3.10
CA PRO A 442 8.89 17.35 4.52
C PRO A 442 9.96 16.35 4.97
N ALA A 443 10.57 16.62 6.12
CA ALA A 443 11.53 15.71 6.73
C ALA A 443 10.87 14.37 7.06
N ILE A 444 11.59 13.28 6.84
CA ILE A 444 11.24 11.97 7.38
C ILE A 444 11.88 11.89 8.76
N ILE A 445 11.04 11.77 9.79
CA ILE A 445 11.49 11.58 11.16
C ILE A 445 11.99 10.14 11.29
N ARG A 446 13.13 9.96 11.98
CA ARG A 446 13.65 8.64 12.30
C ARG A 446 12.63 7.79 13.05
N THR A 447 12.66 6.49 12.82
CA THR A 447 11.80 5.55 13.53
C THR A 447 12.38 5.29 14.92
N THR A 448 11.59 5.56 15.96
CA THR A 448 11.94 5.29 17.36
C THR A 448 11.01 4.30 18.04
N ASP A 449 9.87 3.97 17.44
CA ASP A 449 8.94 2.99 17.98
C ASP A 449 9.54 1.58 17.90
N VAL A 450 9.57 0.88 19.03
CA VAL A 450 10.17 -0.45 19.15
C VAL A 450 9.50 -1.48 18.24
N CYS A 451 8.18 -1.43 18.09
CA CYS A 451 7.46 -2.38 17.25
C CYS A 451 7.72 -2.15 15.76
N VAL A 452 7.83 -0.88 15.33
CA VAL A 452 8.25 -0.57 13.96
C VAL A 452 9.69 -1.03 13.71
N ILE A 453 10.62 -0.79 14.65
CA ILE A 453 12.01 -1.25 14.53
C ILE A 453 12.10 -2.77 14.43
N GLN A 454 11.38 -3.50 15.30
CA GLN A 454 11.33 -4.96 15.26
C GLN A 454 10.76 -5.48 13.93
N GLN A 455 9.70 -4.85 13.43
CA GLN A 455 9.11 -5.21 12.15
C GLN A 455 10.06 -4.91 10.98
N MET A 456 10.74 -3.78 11.00
CA MET A 456 11.73 -3.42 9.98
C MET A 456 12.96 -4.32 10.03
N LYS A 457 13.36 -4.82 11.20
CA LYS A 457 14.38 -5.88 11.29
C LYS A 457 13.94 -7.14 10.54
N LEU A 458 12.70 -7.61 10.76
CA LEU A 458 12.17 -8.77 10.05
C LEU A 458 12.16 -8.54 8.53
N VAL A 459 11.83 -7.33 8.09
CA VAL A 459 11.90 -6.91 6.68
C VAL A 459 13.34 -7.01 6.16
N ALA A 460 14.33 -6.51 6.89
CA ALA A 460 15.75 -6.57 6.50
C ALA A 460 16.27 -8.01 6.43
N ASP A 461 15.95 -8.84 7.41
CA ASP A 461 16.40 -10.24 7.47
C ASP A 461 15.80 -11.07 6.34
N THR A 462 14.51 -10.84 6.03
CA THR A 462 13.85 -11.52 4.92
C THR A 462 14.38 -11.03 3.58
N TYR A 463 14.67 -9.73 3.46
CA TYR A 463 15.33 -9.17 2.29
C TYR A 463 16.69 -9.80 2.03
N GLY A 464 17.56 -9.95 3.04
CA GLY A 464 18.89 -10.55 2.84
C GLY A 464 18.83 -11.96 2.26
N LYS A 465 17.85 -12.77 2.70
CA LYS A 465 17.61 -14.11 2.13
C LYS A 465 17.11 -14.04 0.68
N LEU A 466 16.15 -13.16 0.40
CA LEU A 466 15.58 -12.98 -0.94
C LEU A 466 16.63 -12.44 -1.93
N GLU A 467 17.45 -11.50 -1.49
CA GLU A 467 18.56 -10.93 -2.26
C GLU A 467 19.57 -12.01 -2.63
N GLN A 468 19.96 -12.88 -1.67
CA GLN A 468 20.85 -13.99 -1.95
C GLN A 468 20.27 -14.95 -2.99
N ALA A 469 19.00 -15.35 -2.86
CA ALA A 469 18.32 -16.20 -3.84
C ALA A 469 18.24 -15.52 -5.22
N ALA A 470 17.95 -14.21 -5.25
CA ALA A 470 17.88 -13.44 -6.50
C ALA A 470 19.24 -13.39 -7.22
N LEU A 471 20.33 -13.19 -6.49
CA LEU A 471 21.68 -13.20 -7.06
C LEU A 471 22.07 -14.60 -7.57
N GLN A 472 21.68 -15.67 -6.87
CA GLN A 472 21.89 -17.04 -7.33
C GLN A 472 21.12 -17.31 -8.63
N THR A 473 19.85 -16.92 -8.69
CA THR A 473 19.02 -17.01 -9.90
C THR A 473 19.65 -16.24 -11.06
N ALA A 474 20.03 -14.98 -10.85
CA ALA A 474 20.66 -14.13 -11.86
C ALA A 474 22.03 -14.68 -12.34
N SER A 475 22.72 -15.45 -11.49
CA SER A 475 24.00 -16.10 -11.83
C SER A 475 23.83 -17.44 -12.56
N GLY A 476 22.59 -17.82 -12.92
CA GLY A 476 22.27 -19.02 -13.70
C GLY A 476 21.77 -20.22 -12.88
N ASN A 477 21.62 -20.09 -11.55
CA ASN A 477 21.00 -21.14 -10.74
C ASN A 477 19.46 -21.04 -10.80
N VAL A 478 18.86 -21.63 -11.83
CA VAL A 478 17.40 -21.61 -12.04
C VAL A 478 16.64 -22.25 -10.86
N ALA A 479 17.23 -23.23 -10.16
CA ALA A 479 16.58 -23.85 -9.00
C ALA A 479 16.36 -22.87 -7.84
N ALA A 480 17.16 -21.79 -7.73
CA ALA A 480 16.97 -20.75 -6.73
C ALA A 480 15.66 -19.94 -6.92
N ILE A 481 14.96 -20.09 -8.07
CA ILE A 481 13.61 -19.54 -8.25
C ILE A 481 12.62 -20.15 -7.25
N GLU A 482 12.81 -21.39 -6.83
CA GLU A 482 11.98 -22.00 -5.77
C GLU A 482 12.16 -21.30 -4.42
N ASP A 483 13.36 -20.82 -4.12
CA ASP A 483 13.60 -20.03 -2.90
C ASP A 483 12.95 -18.66 -3.01
N LEU A 484 12.99 -18.03 -4.20
CA LEU A 484 12.24 -16.80 -4.47
C LEU A 484 10.73 -17.00 -4.30
N ILE A 485 10.17 -18.13 -4.75
CA ILE A 485 8.76 -18.51 -4.54
C ILE A 485 8.42 -18.54 -3.05
N LYS A 486 9.26 -19.20 -2.24
CA LYS A 486 9.04 -19.36 -0.79
C LYS A 486 9.22 -18.05 -0.02
N LEU A 487 10.23 -17.26 -0.37
CA LEU A 487 10.60 -16.04 0.35
C LEU A 487 9.71 -14.84 0.01
N SER A 488 9.19 -14.77 -1.23
CA SER A 488 8.42 -13.60 -1.70
C SER A 488 7.16 -13.32 -0.88
N PRO A 489 6.30 -14.30 -0.53
CA PRO A 489 5.14 -14.07 0.34
C PRO A 489 5.53 -13.65 1.76
N VAL A 490 6.61 -14.21 2.31
CA VAL A 490 7.10 -13.87 3.65
C VAL A 490 7.60 -12.42 3.68
N ALA A 491 8.40 -12.04 2.68
CA ALA A 491 8.93 -10.68 2.55
C ALA A 491 7.81 -9.65 2.36
N PHE A 492 6.82 -9.99 1.51
CA PHE A 492 5.64 -9.16 1.32
C PHE A 492 4.86 -8.99 2.62
N SER A 493 4.56 -10.08 3.33
CA SER A 493 3.81 -10.03 4.58
C SER A 493 4.52 -9.14 5.61
N ALA A 494 5.82 -9.35 5.80
CA ALA A 494 6.63 -8.53 6.71
C ALA A 494 6.58 -7.05 6.34
N MET A 495 6.78 -6.71 5.07
CA MET A 495 6.76 -5.31 4.65
C MET A 495 5.35 -4.71 4.63
N ASN A 496 4.32 -5.50 4.34
CA ASN A 496 2.94 -5.04 4.36
C ASN A 496 2.49 -4.66 5.77
N THR A 497 2.92 -5.42 6.79
CA THR A 497 2.74 -5.05 8.20
C THR A 497 3.45 -3.73 8.52
N ALA A 498 4.70 -3.56 8.08
CA ALA A 498 5.44 -2.31 8.28
C ALA A 498 4.75 -1.10 7.62
N VAL A 499 4.27 -1.26 6.38
CA VAL A 499 3.46 -0.24 5.69
C VAL A 499 2.21 0.11 6.52
N GLY A 500 1.55 -0.89 7.11
CA GLY A 500 0.43 -0.70 8.03
C GLY A 500 0.78 0.22 9.19
N PHE A 501 1.90 -0.05 9.89
CA PHE A 501 2.37 0.78 11.01
C PHE A 501 2.67 2.22 10.61
N TYR A 502 3.35 2.44 9.48
CA TYR A 502 3.60 3.80 8.98
C TYR A 502 2.32 4.52 8.53
N THR A 503 1.31 3.77 8.10
CA THR A 503 0.03 4.32 7.63
C THR A 503 -0.90 4.71 8.78
N SER A 504 -0.95 3.89 9.85
CA SER A 504 -1.77 4.17 11.04
C SER A 504 -1.11 5.14 12.02
N GLY A 505 0.22 5.27 11.99
CA GLY A 505 0.98 6.00 13.00
C GLY A 505 1.02 5.29 14.37
N SER A 506 0.60 4.02 14.42
CA SER A 506 0.60 3.18 15.61
C SER A 506 1.07 1.77 15.26
N ALA A 507 1.89 1.20 16.13
CA ALA A 507 2.41 -0.15 15.98
C ALA A 507 2.13 -0.98 17.22
N SER A 508 1.89 -2.27 17.02
CA SER A 508 1.70 -3.24 18.09
C SER A 508 2.45 -4.50 17.75
N CYS A 509 3.23 -5.00 18.70
CA CYS A 509 4.03 -6.21 18.56
C CYS A 509 3.90 -7.04 19.84
N GLY A 510 3.97 -8.37 19.69
CA GLY A 510 4.03 -9.28 20.83
C GLY A 510 5.41 -9.24 21.50
N ALA A 511 5.55 -9.97 22.60
CA ALA A 511 6.87 -10.22 23.18
C ALA A 511 7.76 -10.90 22.13
N LEU A 512 9.00 -10.42 21.99
CA LEU A 512 9.98 -11.08 21.15
C LEU A 512 10.40 -12.40 21.78
N ASP A 513 10.37 -13.46 20.98
CA ASP A 513 11.07 -14.71 21.30
C ASP A 513 12.53 -14.57 20.83
N ILE A 514 13.44 -14.43 21.79
CA ILE A 514 14.87 -14.21 21.54
C ILE A 514 15.61 -15.48 21.95
N SER A 515 16.27 -16.11 20.97
CA SER A 515 17.00 -17.35 21.20
C SER A 515 18.27 -17.15 22.03
N PHE A 516 18.76 -18.23 22.66
CA PHE A 516 20.07 -18.25 23.32
C PHE A 516 21.20 -17.66 22.43
N ALA A 517 21.20 -18.01 21.14
CA ALA A 517 22.19 -17.52 20.19
C ALA A 517 22.09 -16.01 19.96
N GLU A 518 20.87 -15.44 20.03
CA GLU A 518 20.64 -14.01 19.85
C GLU A 518 20.97 -13.21 21.11
N TRP A 519 20.61 -13.72 22.29
CA TRP A 519 21.02 -13.12 23.56
C TRP A 519 22.55 -13.08 23.72
N THR A 520 23.22 -14.18 23.40
CA THR A 520 24.69 -14.23 23.44
C THR A 520 25.32 -13.30 22.42
N ALA A 521 24.75 -13.18 21.21
CA ALA A 521 25.25 -12.27 20.18
C ALA A 521 25.13 -10.80 20.58
N VAL A 522 23.99 -10.37 21.14
CA VAL A 522 23.80 -8.96 21.55
C VAL A 522 24.68 -8.57 22.74
N ILE A 523 24.81 -9.46 23.74
CA ILE A 523 25.72 -9.24 24.88
C ILE A 523 27.17 -9.07 24.38
N ARG A 524 27.60 -9.92 23.44
CA ARG A 524 28.92 -9.80 22.82
C ARG A 524 29.07 -8.49 22.04
N GLU A 525 28.05 -8.07 21.30
CA GLU A 525 28.09 -6.82 20.53
C GLU A 525 28.17 -5.57 21.44
N ILE A 526 27.47 -5.57 22.57
CA ILE A 526 27.58 -4.48 23.58
C ILE A 526 29.00 -4.46 24.16
N GLY A 527 29.56 -5.63 24.49
CA GLY A 527 30.94 -5.75 24.95
C GLY A 527 31.96 -5.27 23.90
N HIS A 528 31.70 -5.54 22.63
CA HIS A 528 32.50 -5.06 21.50
C HIS A 528 32.43 -3.54 21.37
N LEU A 529 31.24 -2.92 21.43
CA LEU A 529 31.09 -1.46 21.43
C LEU A 529 31.84 -0.81 22.60
N ARG A 530 31.73 -1.41 23.79
CA ARG A 530 32.47 -0.96 24.99
C ARG A 530 33.98 -0.96 24.73
N MET A 531 34.54 -2.05 24.20
CA MET A 531 35.96 -2.13 23.85
C MET A 531 36.34 -1.09 22.79
N LEU A 532 35.57 -0.97 21.69
CA LEU A 532 35.85 -0.02 20.62
C LEU A 532 35.90 1.43 21.12
N SER A 533 35.04 1.80 22.09
CA SER A 533 35.08 3.14 22.69
C SER A 533 36.40 3.44 23.41
N GLN A 534 36.97 2.44 24.09
CA GLN A 534 38.25 2.59 24.77
C GLN A 534 39.40 2.58 23.77
N LYS A 535 39.36 1.65 22.80
CA LYS A 535 40.33 1.54 21.71
C LYS A 535 40.44 2.81 20.88
N ALA A 536 39.32 3.46 20.54
CA ALA A 536 39.35 4.71 19.79
C ALA A 536 40.10 5.82 20.55
N SER A 537 39.97 5.83 21.88
CA SER A 537 40.71 6.76 22.74
C SER A 537 42.21 6.43 22.75
N THR A 538 42.55 5.14 22.84
CA THR A 538 43.94 4.66 22.75
C THR A 538 44.58 5.07 21.42
N GLU A 539 43.91 4.79 20.29
CA GLU A 539 44.41 5.09 18.95
C GLU A 539 44.55 6.59 18.71
N PHE A 540 43.62 7.40 19.21
CA PHE A 540 43.76 8.86 19.22
C PHE A 540 45.02 9.31 19.97
N LEU A 541 45.26 8.77 21.17
CA LEU A 541 46.44 9.12 21.97
C LEU A 541 47.74 8.64 21.33
N LEU A 542 47.73 7.53 20.58
CA LEU A 542 48.87 7.06 19.79
C LEU A 542 49.16 8.02 18.62
N VAL A 543 48.12 8.49 17.91
CA VAL A 543 48.26 9.54 16.88
C VAL A 543 48.86 10.81 17.50
N ALA A 544 48.40 11.23 18.68
CA ALA A 544 48.94 12.37 19.41
C ALA A 544 50.39 12.13 19.86
N PHE A 545 50.72 10.94 20.36
CA PHE A 545 52.06 10.58 20.82
C PHE A 545 53.10 10.64 19.70
N ALA A 546 52.76 10.19 18.50
CA ALA A 546 53.64 10.32 17.33
C ALA A 546 53.96 11.80 17.00
N LYS A 547 53.01 12.71 17.21
CA LYS A 547 53.19 14.16 17.04
C LYS A 547 54.13 14.76 18.10
N TYR A 548 54.00 14.38 19.37
CA TYR A 548 54.79 14.94 20.48
C TYR A 548 56.20 14.33 20.63
N SER A 549 56.42 13.12 20.12
CA SER A 549 57.71 12.41 20.23
C SER A 549 58.80 12.86 19.23
N GLY A 550 58.54 13.88 18.40
CA GLY A 550 59.52 14.45 17.47
C GLY A 550 59.80 13.61 16.21
N ASN A 551 59.21 12.41 16.10
CA ASN A 551 59.15 11.66 14.84
C ASN A 551 58.01 12.24 13.99
N GLY A 552 58.31 13.33 13.28
CA GLY A 552 57.38 14.31 12.70
C GLY A 552 56.32 13.87 11.67
N ASN A 553 55.80 12.64 11.71
CA ASN A 553 54.54 12.27 11.07
C ASN A 553 53.79 11.30 11.99
N SER A 554 52.54 11.62 12.37
CA SER A 554 51.64 10.53 12.80
C SER A 554 51.64 9.51 11.68
N THR A 555 51.85 8.24 11.95
CA THR A 555 51.89 7.30 10.83
C THR A 555 50.50 7.31 10.19
N THR A 556 50.43 7.37 8.86
CA THR A 556 49.15 7.24 8.14
C THR A 556 48.38 6.01 8.63
N ALA A 557 49.09 4.98 9.08
CA ALA A 557 48.55 3.77 9.70
C ALA A 557 47.75 4.04 10.99
N ASP A 558 48.23 4.88 11.92
CA ASP A 558 47.52 5.17 13.18
C ASP A 558 46.19 5.89 12.93
N ARG A 559 46.16 6.81 11.95
CA ARG A 559 44.91 7.48 11.55
C ARG A 559 43.94 6.54 10.84
N ILE A 560 44.46 5.63 10.01
CA ILE A 560 43.64 4.59 9.36
C ILE A 560 43.02 3.68 10.43
N ALA A 561 43.79 3.27 11.45
CA ALA A 561 43.30 2.45 12.54
C ALA A 561 42.18 3.16 13.32
N LEU A 562 42.39 4.42 13.72
CA LEU A 562 41.36 5.22 14.40
C LEU A 562 40.07 5.33 13.58
N ASN A 563 40.16 5.65 12.29
CA ASN A 563 39.00 5.74 11.41
C ASN A 563 38.28 4.39 11.25
N ALA A 564 39.03 3.28 11.21
CA ALA A 564 38.44 1.95 11.18
C ALA A 564 37.69 1.64 12.49
N THR A 565 38.24 2.02 13.64
CA THR A 565 37.57 1.87 14.96
C THR A 565 36.30 2.72 15.05
N ILE A 566 36.33 3.98 14.61
CA ILE A 566 35.14 4.85 14.53
C ILE A 566 34.07 4.24 13.62
N THR A 567 34.46 3.71 12.46
CA THR A 567 33.55 3.00 11.55
C THR A 567 32.94 1.77 12.22
N GLY A 568 33.75 1.00 12.96
CA GLY A 568 33.30 -0.13 13.77
C GLY A 568 32.28 0.27 14.83
N MET A 569 32.48 1.39 15.52
CA MET A 569 31.52 1.91 16.51
C MET A 569 30.18 2.25 15.88
N HIS A 570 30.19 2.96 14.73
CA HIS A 570 28.96 3.27 14.00
C HIS A 570 28.20 2.00 13.57
N LEU A 571 28.92 0.99 13.07
CA LEU A 571 28.32 -0.28 12.67
C LEU A 571 27.73 -1.02 13.89
N SER A 572 28.46 -1.08 15.00
CA SER A 572 28.01 -1.72 16.23
C SER A 572 26.73 -1.05 16.78
N LEU A 573 26.71 0.28 16.86
CA LEU A 573 25.52 1.03 17.26
C LEU A 573 24.33 0.81 16.31
N LYS A 574 24.57 0.73 15.00
CA LYS A 574 23.52 0.43 14.02
C LYS A 574 22.92 -0.96 14.26
N LYS A 575 23.75 -1.98 14.52
CA LYS A 575 23.30 -3.33 14.87
C LYS A 575 22.50 -3.34 16.18
N LEU A 576 22.94 -2.61 17.21
CA LEU A 576 22.23 -2.53 18.49
C LEU A 576 20.90 -1.78 18.39
N LYS A 577 20.80 -0.74 17.55
CA LYS A 577 19.56 0.03 17.33
C LYS A 577 18.50 -0.77 16.59
N PHE A 578 18.89 -1.46 15.52
CA PHE A 578 17.94 -2.02 14.55
C PHE A 578 17.98 -3.55 14.44
N GLY A 579 18.92 -4.21 15.11
CA GLY A 579 19.22 -5.62 14.94
C GLY A 579 20.00 -5.93 13.65
N ALA A 580 20.47 -7.17 13.55
CA ALA A 580 21.15 -7.71 12.37
C ALA A 580 21.04 -9.24 12.33
N GLY A 581 20.18 -9.80 11.46
CA GLY A 581 19.94 -11.24 11.41
C GLY A 581 21.17 -12.07 11.05
N VAL A 582 22.04 -11.57 10.16
CA VAL A 582 23.30 -12.25 9.77
C VAL A 582 24.23 -12.43 10.97
N ASP A 583 24.26 -11.46 11.88
CA ASP A 583 25.04 -11.50 13.11
C ASP A 583 24.29 -12.14 14.29
N LYS A 584 23.03 -12.55 14.07
CA LYS A 584 22.08 -12.99 15.10
C LYS A 584 21.84 -11.94 16.18
N ILE A 585 21.87 -10.66 15.85
CA ILE A 585 21.57 -9.59 16.81
C ILE A 585 20.07 -9.28 16.74
N PRO A 586 19.30 -9.47 17.83
CA PRO A 586 17.89 -9.13 17.89
C PRO A 586 17.72 -7.61 17.85
N ALA A 587 16.54 -7.14 17.43
CA ALA A 587 16.14 -5.77 17.72
C ALA A 587 15.87 -5.65 19.23
N ALA A 588 15.96 -4.44 19.77
CA ALA A 588 15.72 -4.22 21.19
C ALA A 588 14.32 -4.75 21.63
N PRO A 589 14.22 -5.52 22.73
CA PRO A 589 12.97 -6.11 23.18
C PRO A 589 11.94 -5.12 23.74
N THR A 590 12.38 -3.94 24.21
CA THR A 590 11.50 -2.96 24.87
C THR A 590 11.79 -1.53 24.41
N GLN A 591 10.79 -0.64 24.52
CA GLN A 591 10.96 0.77 24.19
C GLN A 591 12.06 1.43 25.03
N GLY A 592 12.13 1.14 26.33
CA GLY A 592 13.18 1.68 27.20
C GLY A 592 14.60 1.27 26.77
N MET A 593 14.76 0.09 26.19
CA MET A 593 16.04 -0.32 25.60
C MET A 593 16.34 0.41 24.30
N VAL A 594 15.36 0.57 23.40
CA VAL A 594 15.50 1.39 22.19
C VAL A 594 15.95 2.81 22.55
N ASP A 595 15.21 3.46 23.44
CA ASP A 595 15.47 4.83 23.88
C ASP A 595 16.89 4.98 24.44
N TYR A 596 17.32 3.99 25.25
CA TYR A 596 18.65 4.01 25.82
C TYR A 596 19.76 3.78 24.79
N VAL A 597 19.58 2.86 23.82
CA VAL A 597 20.55 2.69 22.73
C VAL A 597 20.65 3.97 21.88
N PHE A 598 19.55 4.67 21.61
CA PHE A 598 19.60 5.98 20.95
C PHE A 598 20.31 7.04 21.78
N ALA A 599 20.18 7.02 23.11
CA ALA A 599 20.96 7.90 23.99
C ALA A 599 22.47 7.60 23.90
N VAL A 600 22.86 6.31 23.89
CA VAL A 600 24.26 5.89 23.69
C VAL A 600 24.78 6.34 22.31
N ASP A 601 23.97 6.29 21.25
CA ASP A 601 24.33 6.79 19.91
C ASP A 601 24.60 8.31 19.91
N GLY A 602 23.81 9.09 20.67
CA GLY A 602 24.06 10.52 20.87
C GLY A 602 25.35 10.80 21.64
N MET A 603 25.65 10.01 22.68
CA MET A 603 26.92 10.08 23.42
C MET A 603 28.11 9.69 22.52
N SER A 604 27.94 8.68 21.67
CA SER A 604 28.95 8.25 20.69
C SER A 604 29.25 9.35 19.69
N SER A 605 28.23 10.06 19.21
CA SER A 605 28.41 11.20 18.31
C SER A 605 29.22 12.32 18.97
N SER A 606 28.97 12.60 20.25
CA SER A 606 29.74 13.58 21.03
C SER A 606 31.17 13.11 21.28
N PHE A 607 31.37 11.81 21.52
CA PHE A 607 32.70 11.22 21.67
C PHE A 607 33.51 11.26 20.37
N ILE A 608 32.89 10.98 19.23
CA ILE A 608 33.54 11.07 17.92
C ILE A 608 33.97 12.52 17.62
N GLN A 609 33.12 13.50 17.95
CA GLN A 609 33.51 14.91 17.85
C GLN A 609 34.72 15.25 18.74
N ALA A 610 34.82 14.65 19.93
CA ALA A 610 36.00 14.83 20.79
C ALA A 610 37.26 14.20 20.18
N LEU A 611 37.15 13.06 19.48
CA LEU A 611 38.28 12.42 18.79
C LEU A 611 38.81 13.25 17.61
N GLU A 612 38.00 14.17 17.07
CA GLU A 612 38.43 15.13 16.04
C GLU A 612 39.15 16.35 16.64
N ALA A 613 39.02 16.58 17.95
CA ALA A 613 39.69 17.68 18.66
C ALA A 613 41.13 17.30 19.08
N ASP A 614 42.01 18.29 19.23
CA ASP A 614 43.41 18.07 19.69
C ASP A 614 43.52 18.12 21.23
N ASP A 615 42.53 17.57 21.94
CA ASP A 615 42.42 17.61 23.42
C ASP A 615 42.21 16.20 24.00
N GLY A 616 43.30 15.60 24.50
CA GLY A 616 43.28 14.29 25.13
C GLY A 616 42.44 14.22 26.41
N SER A 617 42.24 15.33 27.13
CA SER A 617 41.42 15.38 28.34
C SER A 617 39.93 15.37 28.02
N ALA A 618 39.53 16.05 26.95
CA ALA A 618 38.17 15.97 26.40
C ALA A 618 37.85 14.55 25.89
N VAL A 619 38.78 13.93 25.13
CA VAL A 619 38.66 12.54 24.67
C VAL A 619 38.54 11.58 25.85
N ALA A 620 39.39 11.72 26.88
CA ALA A 620 39.34 10.86 28.05
C ALA A 620 38.02 10.98 28.83
N SER A 621 37.45 12.19 28.92
CA SER A 621 36.17 12.43 29.58
C SER A 621 35.00 11.82 28.79
N ALA A 622 34.94 12.05 27.48
CA ALA A 622 33.90 11.49 26.62
C ALA A 622 34.01 9.96 26.49
N SER A 623 35.22 9.42 26.48
CA SER A 623 35.50 7.98 26.56
C SER A 623 34.95 7.35 27.85
N GLN A 624 35.09 8.03 28.99
CA GLN A 624 34.52 7.58 30.25
C GLN A 624 32.99 7.59 30.21
N THR A 625 32.38 8.62 29.60
CA THR A 625 30.93 8.66 29.37
C THR A 625 30.47 7.45 28.55
N MET A 626 31.19 7.10 27.47
CA MET A 626 30.89 5.91 26.67
C MET A 626 31.05 4.60 27.46
N LEU A 627 32.08 4.48 28.29
CA LEU A 627 32.27 3.31 29.14
C LEU A 627 31.08 3.11 30.09
N VAL A 628 30.71 4.14 30.84
CA VAL A 628 29.56 4.10 31.76
C VAL A 628 28.26 3.79 31.02
N ALA A 629 28.07 4.40 29.85
CA ALA A 629 26.86 4.21 29.07
C ALA A 629 26.72 2.77 28.56
N THR A 630 27.81 2.18 28.07
CA THR A 630 27.86 0.79 27.58
C THR A 630 27.79 -0.24 28.71
N GLU A 631 28.32 0.06 29.90
CA GLU A 631 28.13 -0.78 31.10
C GLU A 631 26.67 -0.84 31.52
N LYS A 632 25.98 0.30 31.58
CA LYS A 632 24.54 0.31 31.87
C LYS A 632 23.74 -0.41 30.79
N LEU A 633 24.13 -0.28 29.51
CA LEU A 633 23.48 -1.01 28.41
C LEU A 633 23.65 -2.53 28.59
N MET A 634 24.85 -2.96 28.97
CA MET A 634 25.15 -4.36 29.27
C MET A 634 24.26 -4.89 30.40
N THR A 635 24.17 -4.16 31.52
CA THR A 635 23.31 -4.53 32.65
C THR A 635 21.85 -4.71 32.21
N MET A 636 21.29 -3.76 31.45
CA MET A 636 19.92 -3.84 30.96
C MET A 636 19.67 -5.10 30.12
N TYR A 637 20.58 -5.44 29.20
CA TYR A 637 20.43 -6.62 28.36
C TYR A 637 20.68 -7.93 29.10
N MET A 638 21.59 -7.96 30.08
CA MET A 638 21.82 -9.12 30.93
C MET A 638 20.62 -9.43 31.80
N GLU A 639 20.02 -8.43 32.45
CA GLU A 639 18.80 -8.61 33.27
C GLU A 639 17.63 -9.14 32.44
N ALA A 640 17.47 -8.64 31.20
CA ALA A 640 16.44 -9.15 30.29
C ALA A 640 16.74 -10.57 29.80
N ALA A 641 18.00 -10.88 29.50
CA ALA A 641 18.42 -12.22 29.12
C ALA A 641 18.20 -13.22 30.26
N GLU A 642 18.60 -12.89 31.49
CA GLU A 642 18.40 -13.74 32.67
C GLU A 642 16.92 -14.03 32.93
N LYS A 643 16.06 -13.01 32.78
CA LYS A 643 14.60 -13.18 32.93
C LYS A 643 13.98 -14.03 31.82
N SER A 644 14.49 -13.93 30.60
CA SER A 644 13.94 -14.62 29.41
C SER A 644 14.48 -16.03 29.25
N ASP A 645 15.78 -16.22 29.44
CA ASP A 645 16.51 -17.47 29.30
C ASP A 645 17.66 -17.52 30.32
N PRO A 646 17.43 -18.09 31.52
CA PRO A 646 18.44 -18.20 32.57
C PRO A 646 19.67 -19.02 32.19
N THR A 647 19.66 -19.73 31.05
CA THR A 647 20.81 -20.52 30.58
C THR A 647 21.90 -19.65 29.94
N VAL A 648 21.58 -18.41 29.56
CA VAL A 648 22.55 -17.45 29.00
C VAL A 648 23.60 -17.12 30.06
N PRO A 649 24.91 -17.40 29.82
CA PRO A 649 25.97 -17.18 30.80
C PRO A 649 26.40 -15.69 30.85
N GLY A 650 25.44 -14.77 31.05
CA GLY A 650 25.61 -13.33 30.91
C GLY A 650 26.78 -12.77 31.75
N ASN A 651 26.86 -13.12 33.03
CA ASN A 651 27.94 -12.65 33.93
C ASN A 651 29.33 -13.05 33.42
N ARG A 652 29.49 -14.28 32.92
CA ARG A 652 30.76 -14.75 32.37
C ARG A 652 31.10 -13.99 31.09
N MET A 653 30.11 -13.75 30.22
CA MET A 653 30.29 -13.04 28.96
C MET A 653 30.63 -11.56 29.15
N ASP A 654 29.94 -10.89 30.08
CA ASP A 654 30.29 -9.50 30.43
C ASP A 654 31.71 -9.44 30.99
N MET A 655 32.06 -10.30 31.94
CA MET A 655 33.40 -10.31 32.53
C MET A 655 34.51 -10.55 31.50
N ALA A 656 34.33 -11.52 30.59
CA ALA A 656 35.27 -11.78 29.51
C ALA A 656 35.38 -10.61 28.53
N SER A 657 34.26 -10.02 28.11
CA SER A 657 34.30 -8.85 27.22
C SER A 657 34.83 -7.58 27.91
N ARG A 658 34.70 -7.48 29.24
CA ARG A 658 35.23 -6.37 30.04
C ARG A 658 36.75 -6.39 30.10
N GLN A 659 37.37 -7.57 30.10
CA GLN A 659 38.83 -7.69 30.00
C GLN A 659 39.39 -7.02 28.75
N LEU A 660 38.69 -7.12 27.61
CA LEU A 660 39.10 -6.46 26.36
C LEU A 660 39.09 -4.93 26.50
N ALA A 661 38.05 -4.38 27.12
CA ALA A 661 37.97 -2.93 27.37
C ALA A 661 38.98 -2.45 28.42
N LEU A 662 39.27 -3.28 29.43
CA LEU A 662 40.28 -2.98 30.46
C LEU A 662 41.70 -2.94 29.87
N ALA A 663 42.03 -3.87 28.96
CA ALA A 663 43.32 -3.85 28.27
C ALA A 663 43.56 -2.53 27.53
N GLU A 664 42.56 -2.06 26.77
CA GLU A 664 42.59 -0.75 26.11
C GLU A 664 42.65 0.40 27.12
N THR A 665 41.91 0.29 28.23
CA THR A 665 41.93 1.30 29.29
C THR A 665 43.33 1.45 29.90
N MET A 666 44.06 0.36 30.15
CA MET A 666 45.42 0.44 30.68
C MET A 666 46.34 1.22 29.74
N VAL A 667 46.31 0.92 28.43
CA VAL A 667 47.14 1.64 27.46
C VAL A 667 46.73 3.12 27.38
N LYS A 668 45.42 3.39 27.34
CA LYS A 668 44.87 4.76 27.34
C LYS A 668 45.33 5.57 28.55
N GLU A 669 45.18 5.05 29.77
CA GLU A 669 45.57 5.78 30.98
C GLU A 669 47.11 5.95 31.07
N ALA A 670 47.90 4.97 30.62
CA ALA A 670 49.35 5.09 30.54
C ALA A 670 49.80 6.17 29.53
N LEU A 671 49.13 6.26 28.37
CA LEU A 671 49.41 7.29 27.37
C LEU A 671 49.01 8.69 27.85
N LEU A 672 47.87 8.83 28.55
CA LEU A 672 47.45 10.09 29.16
C LEU A 672 48.46 10.61 30.18
N LEU A 673 48.98 9.71 31.04
CA LEU A 673 50.07 10.02 31.98
C LEU A 673 51.34 10.46 31.23
N ARG A 674 51.74 9.68 30.22
CA ARG A 674 52.99 9.91 29.49
C ARG A 674 52.97 11.23 28.71
N LEU A 675 51.81 11.60 28.16
CA LEU A 675 51.63 12.83 27.39
C LEU A 675 51.36 14.06 28.26
N GLY A 676 51.20 13.89 29.57
CA GLY A 676 50.96 14.99 30.49
C GLY A 676 49.58 15.62 30.37
N PHE A 677 48.61 14.94 29.74
CA PHE A 677 47.23 15.41 29.66
C PHE A 677 46.55 15.43 31.03
N ASP A 678 46.91 14.48 31.90
CA ASP A 678 46.41 14.41 33.27
C ASP A 678 47.37 13.58 34.15
N THR A 679 48.07 14.24 35.08
CA THR A 679 49.03 13.60 35.98
C THR A 679 48.38 12.82 37.12
N SER A 680 47.05 12.90 37.29
CA SER A 680 46.30 12.19 38.33
C SER A 680 45.82 10.79 37.90
N ARG A 681 46.15 10.36 36.68
CA ARG A 681 45.67 9.08 36.09
C ARG A 681 46.33 7.81 36.63
N GLY A 682 47.36 7.92 37.48
CA GLY A 682 48.06 6.77 38.06
C GLY A 682 47.12 5.80 38.76
N GLU A 683 46.22 6.33 39.59
CA GLU A 683 45.22 5.52 40.31
C GLU A 683 44.25 4.79 39.36
N LYS A 684 43.90 5.40 38.22
CA LYS A 684 43.01 4.77 37.23
C LYS A 684 43.70 3.64 36.48
N LEU A 685 45.00 3.79 36.20
CA LEU A 685 45.81 2.73 35.60
C LEU A 685 45.92 1.54 36.57
N ASP A 686 46.27 1.79 37.83
CA ASP A 686 46.36 0.75 38.86
C ASP A 686 45.02 0.04 39.06
N LEU A 687 43.91 0.79 39.07
CA LEU A 687 42.57 0.22 39.16
C LEU A 687 42.23 -0.66 37.95
N ALA A 688 42.59 -0.25 36.73
CA ALA A 688 42.36 -1.05 35.53
C ALA A 688 43.15 -2.37 35.57
N ILE A 689 44.42 -2.32 35.98
CA ILE A 689 45.29 -3.50 36.16
C ILE A 689 44.68 -4.45 37.20
N ALA A 690 44.30 -3.92 38.38
CA ALA A 690 43.70 -4.71 39.44
C ALA A 690 42.36 -5.33 39.01
N SER A 691 41.52 -4.58 38.30
CA SER A 691 40.22 -5.04 37.80
C SER A 691 40.37 -6.14 36.75
N PHE A 692 41.39 -6.07 35.89
CA PHE A 692 41.68 -7.11 34.92
C PHE A 692 42.14 -8.40 35.60
N ALA A 693 43.09 -8.31 36.53
CA ALA A 693 43.58 -9.45 37.29
C ALA A 693 42.46 -10.13 38.11
N ALA A 694 41.58 -9.34 38.74
CA ALA A 694 40.41 -9.85 39.43
C ALA A 694 39.43 -10.56 38.48
N SER A 695 39.14 -9.95 37.32
CA SER A 695 38.25 -10.54 36.30
C SER A 695 38.80 -11.87 35.78
N GLN A 696 40.11 -11.94 35.52
CA GLN A 696 40.79 -13.17 35.08
C GLN A 696 40.65 -14.28 36.12
N ARG A 697 40.91 -13.95 37.39
CA ARG A 697 40.75 -14.90 38.50
C ARG A 697 39.32 -15.42 38.61
N HIS A 698 38.32 -14.55 38.49
CA HIS A 698 36.91 -14.94 38.56
C HIS A 698 36.47 -15.78 37.35
N LEU A 699 36.99 -15.49 36.15
CA LEU A 699 36.72 -16.32 34.97
C LEU A 699 37.27 -17.73 35.15
N GLN A 700 38.43 -17.90 35.80
CA GLN A 700 39.06 -19.19 36.02
C GLN A 700 38.43 -19.95 37.21
N TYR A 701 38.38 -19.32 38.38
CA TYR A 701 38.06 -19.97 39.66
C TYR A 701 36.65 -19.66 40.18
N GLY A 702 35.86 -18.87 39.45
CA GLY A 702 34.54 -18.42 39.89
C GLY A 702 34.55 -17.23 40.85
N GLY A 703 33.36 -16.70 41.13
CA GLY A 703 33.11 -15.50 41.93
C GLY A 703 32.39 -14.41 41.14
N ASN A 704 31.80 -13.42 41.85
CA ASN A 704 31.01 -12.34 41.26
C ASN A 704 29.94 -12.81 40.25
N GLY A 705 29.19 -13.86 40.61
CA GLY A 705 28.12 -14.40 39.75
C GLY A 705 28.60 -15.27 38.59
N VAL A 706 29.90 -15.60 38.52
CA VAL A 706 30.48 -16.54 37.56
C VAL A 706 30.83 -17.85 38.26
N ALA A 707 30.39 -18.98 37.72
CA ALA A 707 30.77 -20.31 38.23
C ALA A 707 32.25 -20.63 37.92
N GLU A 708 32.88 -21.55 38.64
CA GLU A 708 34.23 -22.03 38.30
C GLU A 708 34.24 -22.76 36.94
N VAL A 709 35.36 -22.71 36.22
CA VAL A 709 35.54 -23.53 35.00
C VAL A 709 35.68 -25.00 35.40
N ILE A 710 34.71 -25.81 35.00
CA ILE A 710 34.74 -27.25 35.27
C ILE A 710 35.92 -27.93 34.55
N ARG A 711 36.49 -28.97 35.17
CA ARG A 711 37.68 -29.69 34.66
C ARG A 711 37.50 -30.25 33.24
N GLN A 712 36.27 -30.48 32.79
CA GLN A 712 35.96 -30.99 31.46
C GLN A 712 36.15 -29.93 30.36
N ARG A 713 36.17 -28.63 30.69
CA ARG A 713 36.39 -27.53 29.74
C ARG A 713 37.87 -27.17 29.64
N GLN A 714 38.68 -28.13 29.19
CA GLN A 714 40.12 -27.96 28.98
C GLN A 714 40.45 -26.82 28.00
N ASP A 715 39.55 -26.55 27.06
CA ASP A 715 39.62 -25.41 26.15
C ASP A 715 39.65 -24.07 26.89
N LEU A 716 38.77 -23.87 27.86
CA LEU A 716 38.70 -22.64 28.65
C LEU A 716 39.86 -22.52 29.64
N LEU A 717 40.29 -23.64 30.25
CA LEU A 717 41.46 -23.65 31.12
C LEU A 717 42.74 -23.30 30.35
N TYR A 718 42.89 -23.81 29.13
CA TYR A 718 44.01 -23.48 28.25
C TYR A 718 43.98 -22.01 27.80
N GLN A 719 42.80 -21.47 27.44
CA GLN A 719 42.66 -20.05 27.14
C GLN A 719 43.02 -19.17 28.35
N SER A 720 42.58 -19.54 29.55
CA SER A 720 42.94 -18.84 30.79
C SER A 720 44.46 -18.83 30.98
N TYR A 721 45.11 -19.99 30.81
CA TYR A 721 46.57 -20.12 30.89
C TYR A 721 47.29 -19.20 29.88
N LEU A 722 46.82 -19.13 28.63
CA LEU A 722 47.42 -18.23 27.63
C LEU A 722 47.31 -16.76 28.03
N VAL A 723 46.16 -16.33 28.57
CA VAL A 723 45.98 -14.97 29.08
C VAL A 723 46.94 -14.71 30.25
N ASP A 724 47.07 -15.65 31.18
CA ASP A 724 47.99 -15.51 32.33
C ASP A 724 49.45 -15.42 31.88
N GLN A 725 49.85 -16.19 30.86
CA GLN A 725 51.21 -16.14 30.28
C GLN A 725 51.53 -14.82 29.58
N LEU A 726 50.53 -14.18 28.97
CA LEU A 726 50.70 -12.86 28.34
C LEU A 726 50.62 -11.71 29.34
N TRP A 727 50.02 -11.96 30.52
CA TRP A 727 49.84 -10.96 31.57
C TRP A 727 51.07 -10.80 32.48
N ILE A 728 51.83 -11.87 32.68
CA ILE A 728 53.15 -11.88 33.36
C ILE A 728 54.19 -11.24 32.44
#